data_AF-A0A971FL42-F1
#
_entry.id   AF-A0A971FL42-F1
#
_cell.length_a   1.000
_cell.length_b   1.000
_cell.length_c   1.000
_cell.angle_alpha   90.00
_cell.angle_beta   90.00
_cell.angle_gamma   90.00
#
_symmetry.space_group_name_H-M   'P 1'
#
loop_
_entity.id
_entity.type
_entity.pdbx_description
1 polymer ?
#
loop_
_entity_poly.entity_id
_entity_poly.type
_entity_poly.pdbx_seq_one_letter_code
_entity_poly.pdbx_strand_id
1 'polypeptide(L)'
;MRYLMTLILLGGAALSAGAGGELPAAQDKPEITEISSIPWVPPFPGPRPKVVYGEDDRIDLFQETDTEKRTWAYSTCALIDTSRLTQNMDGTWTISAPGAYYRAGLPPCEGEPFGGQPTASYCTGFMVGSDLIVTAGHCYNSYDLASTRFIFGFYMVNETTPRLSFQADEVYRGIEIVSAMPTGSSDHCVVRVDRPITAPGARPFKLRREGTIPPGDYVGVIGHPSGLPLKIAFGNTYVRSSTDPGFFVANLDTYGGNSGSPVINAATGVLEGILVRGDTDFIYQSTCFISNVVPSDGGRGEDVTKATVFAASVPDVESSTGVVSLDNGYYGCGSEIMITLIDADLSGMGLAAVVVESSGGDTESVALAEDANQPGRFTGVITTTPGTAVPGSSVLEAGHGDVVAVIYTDEEDENGDPAVAEATALMDCYSPVIGGVTVSFLGTTQAQIQFTTDEPAQGILRYGSSCGNLTLQASGATTTAHSISLNGLSPNTRYYFAVEARDPAGNAGVNDNSGACFDFMTYNEQNYFTEYFNTLNLVDIQYSQATFLPVDDPNRYQACKSAVSGLPVPASGEAVFLEDDGYQEVPLPAGTTFNFYGLDYDRFFIGSNGYITFGTGDASYQALPSQHFLLPRISAMMCDLNPSLRGAVYVARLSDRYAVTFVGVPVYDGTGLYPPENSHTFQIELFFSGIIRVTWLEIAATRIIAGLSAGIGTPTVFTSVKISHFSDCGDVPHDGDCHSADINLDWRISLDELLRVIQIFHSDGYSCNASTEDGYQPGDGPRDCTPHDSDYNARDWDVSLSELLRLIQFYNAAGYRSEPGSEDGFQTLP
;
A
#
# COMPACT_ATOMS: atom_id res chain seq x y z
N MET A 1 49.27 3.59 -51.83
CA MET A 1 48.83 4.28 -53.08
C MET A 1 47.79 3.41 -53.78
N ARG A 2 46.88 3.99 -54.58
CA ARG A 2 45.89 3.21 -55.36
C ARG A 2 46.59 2.13 -56.20
N TYR A 3 46.10 0.89 -56.19
CA TYR A 3 45.85 0.10 -57.42
C TYR A 3 45.26 -1.32 -57.19
N LEU A 4 44.22 -1.63 -57.97
CA LEU A 4 44.01 -2.86 -58.77
C LEU A 4 43.55 -4.23 -58.15
N MET A 5 42.43 -4.73 -58.72
CA MET A 5 42.16 -6.09 -59.24
C MET A 5 41.87 -7.34 -58.36
N THR A 6 40.64 -7.85 -58.58
CA THR A 6 40.31 -9.19 -59.15
C THR A 6 40.00 -10.39 -58.25
N LEU A 7 38.81 -10.98 -58.52
CA LEU A 7 38.35 -12.35 -58.24
C LEU A 7 39.42 -13.43 -58.48
N ILE A 8 39.29 -14.61 -57.85
CA ILE A 8 39.20 -15.92 -58.56
C ILE A 8 38.98 -17.09 -57.57
N LEU A 9 37.90 -17.87 -57.80
CA LEU A 9 37.75 -19.35 -57.79
C LEU A 9 38.32 -20.20 -56.61
N LEU A 10 37.82 -21.40 -56.24
CA LEU A 10 36.65 -22.20 -56.64
C LEU A 10 36.48 -23.38 -55.65
N GLY A 11 35.26 -23.93 -55.59
CA GLY A 11 35.01 -25.36 -55.29
C GLY A 11 34.82 -25.71 -53.81
N GLY A 12 33.92 -26.64 -53.46
CA GLY A 12 32.94 -27.35 -54.30
C GLY A 12 32.47 -28.68 -53.70
N ALA A 13 31.26 -29.10 -54.08
CA ALA A 13 30.64 -30.41 -53.81
C ALA A 13 30.30 -30.76 -52.35
N ALA A 14 29.42 -31.74 -52.05
CA ALA A 14 28.15 -32.14 -52.68
C ALA A 14 27.40 -33.14 -51.77
N LEU A 15 26.07 -33.01 -51.73
CA LEU A 15 25.02 -34.03 -51.51
C LEU A 15 25.39 -35.48 -51.09
N SER A 16 24.83 -35.94 -49.96
CA SER A 16 23.99 -37.17 -49.82
C SER A 16 23.47 -37.24 -48.38
N ALA A 17 22.17 -37.34 -48.10
CA ALA A 17 21.23 -38.46 -48.31
C ALA A 17 21.44 -39.63 -47.33
N GLY A 18 20.57 -39.70 -46.31
CA GLY A 18 20.44 -40.80 -45.34
C GLY A 18 19.07 -40.69 -44.66
N ALA A 19 18.35 -41.80 -44.50
CA ALA A 19 16.92 -41.80 -44.16
C ALA A 19 16.62 -42.60 -42.88
N GLY A 20 15.52 -42.23 -42.20
CA GLY A 20 14.75 -43.10 -41.30
C GLY A 20 15.22 -43.16 -39.85
N GLY A 21 14.27 -42.96 -38.92
CA GLY A 21 14.45 -43.12 -37.48
C GLY A 21 13.28 -42.49 -36.72
N GLU A 22 12.69 -43.22 -35.77
CA GLU A 22 11.48 -42.83 -35.04
C GLU A 22 11.76 -41.88 -33.86
N LEU A 23 10.71 -41.23 -33.35
CA LEU A 23 10.71 -40.51 -32.07
C LEU A 23 11.03 -41.48 -30.91
N PRO A 24 11.72 -41.03 -29.85
CA PRO A 24 10.96 -40.74 -28.63
C PRO A 24 11.46 -39.58 -27.73
N ALA A 25 10.49 -38.94 -27.05
CA ALA A 25 10.46 -38.38 -25.69
C ALA A 25 11.66 -37.61 -25.04
N ALA A 26 11.37 -36.34 -24.71
CA ALA A 26 11.56 -35.64 -23.42
C ALA A 26 12.97 -35.25 -22.86
N GLN A 27 13.03 -33.97 -22.42
CA GLN A 27 13.96 -33.33 -21.45
C GLN A 27 15.47 -33.26 -21.77
N ASP A 28 15.96 -32.08 -22.21
CA ASP A 28 16.53 -31.02 -21.33
C ASP A 28 17.18 -29.85 -22.12
N LYS A 29 17.33 -28.68 -21.47
CA LYS A 29 18.17 -27.52 -21.91
C LYS A 29 19.61 -27.66 -21.32
N PRO A 30 20.63 -26.79 -21.59
CA PRO A 30 20.74 -25.66 -22.53
C PRO A 30 22.02 -25.70 -23.42
N GLU A 31 22.25 -24.68 -24.27
CA GLU A 31 23.57 -24.03 -24.40
C GLU A 31 23.48 -22.62 -25.03
N ILE A 32 24.58 -21.85 -24.96
CA ILE A 32 24.64 -20.37 -24.96
C ILE A 32 24.78 -19.75 -26.37
N THR A 33 24.35 -18.48 -26.54
CA THR A 33 24.77 -17.60 -27.67
C THR A 33 25.50 -16.36 -27.14
N GLU A 34 26.63 -15.97 -27.75
CA GLU A 34 27.51 -14.89 -27.27
C GLU A 34 26.97 -13.46 -27.47
N ILE A 35 27.44 -12.53 -26.62
CA ILE A 35 27.07 -11.11 -26.61
C ILE A 35 28.01 -10.29 -27.53
N SER A 36 27.44 -9.32 -28.26
CA SER A 36 28.15 -8.40 -29.15
C SER A 36 29.09 -7.43 -28.40
N SER A 37 30.30 -7.22 -28.91
CA SER A 37 31.36 -6.43 -28.27
C SER A 37 31.36 -4.93 -28.65
N ILE A 38 30.19 -4.33 -28.93
CA ILE A 38 30.07 -2.89 -29.26
C ILE A 38 28.96 -2.27 -28.40
N PRO A 39 29.27 -1.34 -27.47
CA PRO A 39 28.25 -0.67 -26.67
C PRO A 39 27.40 0.23 -27.55
N TRP A 40 26.08 0.04 -27.52
CA TRP A 40 25.12 1.00 -28.06
C TRP A 40 24.51 1.79 -26.90
N VAL A 41 24.59 3.12 -26.99
CA VAL A 41 24.05 4.06 -25.99
C VAL A 41 22.95 4.88 -26.65
N PRO A 42 21.68 4.75 -26.23
CA PRO A 42 20.64 5.73 -26.57
C PRO A 42 20.78 6.99 -25.70
N PRO A 43 20.37 8.17 -26.21
CA PRO A 43 20.35 9.39 -25.43
C PRO A 43 19.15 9.44 -24.46
N PHE A 44 19.34 10.02 -23.28
CA PHE A 44 18.26 10.35 -22.34
C PHE A 44 17.23 11.34 -22.93
N PRO A 45 15.93 11.04 -22.80
CA PRO A 45 14.88 12.02 -22.54
C PRO A 45 14.55 12.05 -21.03
N GLY A 46 14.26 13.23 -20.47
CA GLY A 46 13.97 13.37 -19.03
C GLY A 46 12.60 12.78 -18.60
N PRO A 47 12.40 12.51 -17.30
CA PRO A 47 11.31 11.67 -16.80
C PRO A 47 9.93 12.34 -16.73
N ARG A 48 8.90 11.61 -17.17
CA ARG A 48 7.44 11.73 -16.88
C ARG A 48 6.79 10.33 -17.08
N PRO A 49 5.96 9.76 -16.15
CA PRO A 49 5.49 8.35 -16.27
C PRO A 49 3.95 8.09 -16.20
N LYS A 50 3.36 7.37 -17.18
CA LYS A 50 2.00 6.76 -17.20
C LYS A 50 2.07 5.29 -17.58
N VAL A 51 1.13 4.47 -17.10
CA VAL A 51 1.60 3.26 -16.43
C VAL A 51 0.50 2.22 -16.13
N VAL A 52 0.93 0.98 -15.87
CA VAL A 52 0.23 -0.08 -15.13
C VAL A 52 0.58 0.05 -13.65
N TYR A 53 -0.40 -0.02 -12.75
CA TYR A 53 -0.26 0.33 -11.33
C TYR A 53 -0.25 -0.92 -10.41
N GLY A 54 0.86 -1.64 -10.45
CA GLY A 54 1.04 -2.94 -9.79
C GLY A 54 1.13 -4.04 -10.84
N GLU A 55 0.32 -5.08 -10.68
CA GLU A 55 0.17 -6.15 -11.68
C GLU A 55 -0.81 -5.73 -12.79
N ASP A 56 -0.50 -6.06 -14.05
CA ASP A 56 -1.38 -5.79 -15.20
C ASP A 56 -2.65 -6.67 -15.11
N ASP A 57 -3.76 -6.07 -14.69
CA ASP A 57 -5.01 -6.77 -14.39
C ASP A 57 -5.94 -6.97 -15.61
N ARG A 58 -5.52 -6.46 -16.77
CA ARG A 58 -6.42 -6.28 -17.91
C ARG A 58 -6.75 -7.59 -18.59
N ILE A 59 -8.04 -7.75 -18.91
CA ILE A 59 -8.54 -8.91 -19.65
C ILE A 59 -9.34 -8.50 -20.89
N ASP A 60 -9.39 -9.41 -21.87
CA ASP A 60 -10.33 -9.34 -22.99
C ASP A 60 -11.73 -9.78 -22.57
N LEU A 61 -12.76 -9.23 -23.22
CA LEU A 61 -14.18 -9.51 -22.92
C LEU A 61 -14.55 -11.00 -22.93
N PHE A 62 -13.88 -11.85 -23.71
CA PHE A 62 -14.15 -13.29 -23.74
C PHE A 62 -13.66 -14.04 -22.49
N GLN A 63 -12.80 -13.41 -21.68
CA GLN A 63 -12.28 -13.96 -20.43
C GLN A 63 -13.16 -13.58 -19.23
N GLU A 64 -13.97 -12.51 -19.35
CA GLU A 64 -14.89 -12.09 -18.30
C GLU A 64 -16.10 -13.03 -18.19
N THR A 65 -16.44 -13.38 -16.95
CA THR A 65 -17.55 -14.28 -16.61
C THR A 65 -18.68 -13.57 -15.88
N ASP A 66 -18.39 -12.43 -15.25
CA ASP A 66 -19.34 -11.56 -14.57
C ASP A 66 -20.34 -10.94 -15.56
N THR A 67 -21.63 -11.09 -15.28
CA THR A 67 -22.71 -10.62 -16.15
C THR A 67 -22.89 -9.10 -16.15
N GLU A 68 -22.60 -8.42 -15.03
CA GLU A 68 -22.69 -6.96 -14.97
C GLU A 68 -21.51 -6.32 -15.69
N LYS A 69 -20.28 -6.78 -15.43
CA LYS A 69 -19.08 -6.27 -16.14
C LYS A 69 -19.15 -6.47 -17.64
N ARG A 70 -19.71 -7.60 -18.09
CA ARG A 70 -20.00 -7.83 -19.52
C ARG A 70 -21.04 -6.86 -20.05
N THR A 71 -22.09 -6.54 -19.28
CA THR A 71 -23.10 -5.55 -19.66
C THR A 71 -22.48 -4.15 -19.78
N TRP A 72 -21.69 -3.70 -18.78
CA TRP A 72 -20.93 -2.45 -18.84
C TRP A 72 -19.96 -2.39 -20.02
N ALA A 73 -19.35 -3.52 -20.40
CA ALA A 73 -18.52 -3.63 -21.60
C ALA A 73 -19.34 -3.53 -22.90
N TYR A 74 -20.53 -4.13 -22.98
CA TYR A 74 -21.44 -3.93 -24.12
C TYR A 74 -21.99 -2.49 -24.18
N SER A 75 -22.07 -1.78 -23.05
CA SER A 75 -22.40 -0.34 -22.95
C SER A 75 -21.26 0.61 -23.30
N THR A 76 -20.06 0.09 -23.55
CA THR A 76 -18.85 0.86 -23.88
C THR A 76 -18.54 0.75 -25.37
N CYS A 77 -18.09 1.87 -25.98
CA CYS A 77 -17.91 1.99 -27.43
C CYS A 77 -16.57 2.64 -27.81
N ALA A 78 -16.09 2.27 -29.01
CA ALA A 78 -14.91 2.82 -29.63
C ALA A 78 -15.24 4.08 -30.44
N LEU A 79 -14.45 5.15 -30.28
CA LEU A 79 -14.49 6.30 -31.17
C LEU A 79 -13.55 6.03 -32.36
N ILE A 80 -14.14 5.76 -33.53
CA ILE A 80 -13.41 5.41 -34.74
C ILE A 80 -13.67 6.46 -35.84
N ASP A 81 -12.59 6.96 -36.44
CA ASP A 81 -12.67 7.86 -37.59
C ASP A 81 -13.21 7.13 -38.82
N THR A 82 -14.12 7.78 -39.54
CA THR A 82 -14.81 7.27 -40.74
C THR A 82 -13.88 6.86 -41.87
N SER A 83 -12.65 7.39 -41.94
CA SER A 83 -11.63 6.94 -42.91
C SER A 83 -11.11 5.52 -42.65
N ARG A 84 -11.29 4.97 -41.44
CA ARG A 84 -10.98 3.57 -41.09
C ARG A 84 -12.16 2.62 -41.26
N LEU A 85 -13.34 3.17 -41.56
CA LEU A 85 -14.59 2.43 -41.67
C LEU A 85 -15.03 2.31 -43.12
N THR A 86 -15.69 1.22 -43.45
CA THR A 86 -16.34 1.03 -44.75
C THR A 86 -17.74 0.50 -44.51
N GLN A 87 -18.74 1.21 -45.05
CA GLN A 87 -20.12 0.74 -45.07
C GLN A 87 -20.30 -0.20 -46.26
N ASN A 88 -20.75 -1.41 -45.98
CA ASN A 88 -20.99 -2.46 -46.97
C ASN A 88 -22.36 -2.29 -47.64
N MET A 89 -22.56 -2.95 -48.78
CA MET A 89 -23.81 -2.85 -49.56
C MET A 89 -25.05 -3.41 -48.84
N ASP A 90 -24.85 -4.26 -47.83
CA ASP A 90 -25.90 -4.84 -46.97
C ASP A 90 -26.25 -3.95 -45.77
N GLY A 91 -25.59 -2.79 -45.61
CA GLY A 91 -25.77 -1.86 -44.50
C GLY A 91 -24.88 -2.13 -43.29
N THR A 92 -24.15 -3.24 -43.27
CA THR A 92 -23.14 -3.51 -42.22
C THR A 92 -21.94 -2.57 -42.36
N TRP A 93 -21.14 -2.47 -41.30
CA TRP A 93 -19.90 -1.71 -41.28
C TRP A 93 -18.71 -2.63 -41.03
N THR A 94 -17.54 -2.25 -41.51
CA THR A 94 -16.30 -3.00 -41.27
C THR A 94 -15.13 -2.04 -41.08
N ILE A 95 -14.26 -2.32 -40.10
CA ILE A 95 -12.96 -1.67 -39.96
C ILE A 95 -12.06 -2.23 -41.08
N SER A 96 -11.87 -1.45 -42.14
CA SER A 96 -11.23 -1.92 -43.38
C SER A 96 -9.71 -1.79 -43.38
N ALA A 97 -9.15 -1.03 -42.44
CA ALA A 97 -7.71 -0.87 -42.24
C ALA A 97 -7.35 -0.82 -40.73
N PRO A 98 -7.47 -1.94 -40.00
CA PRO A 98 -6.96 -2.01 -38.63
C PRO A 98 -5.44 -1.79 -38.63
N GLY A 99 -4.96 -0.93 -37.73
CA GLY A 99 -3.53 -0.73 -37.52
C GLY A 99 -2.93 -1.87 -36.69
N ALA A 100 -1.64 -2.16 -36.87
CA ALA A 100 -0.92 -2.96 -35.89
C ALA A 100 -0.74 -2.16 -34.59
N TYR A 101 -0.68 -2.85 -33.43
CA TYR A 101 -0.39 -2.19 -32.15
C TYR A 101 1.06 -1.68 -32.16
N TYR A 102 1.25 -0.39 -32.42
CA TYR A 102 2.57 0.25 -32.54
C TYR A 102 2.58 1.57 -31.75
N ARG A 103 3.71 1.93 -31.14
CA ARG A 103 3.89 3.19 -30.41
C ARG A 103 5.19 3.86 -30.84
N ALA A 104 5.13 5.16 -31.14
CA ALA A 104 6.23 5.93 -31.73
C ALA A 104 6.91 5.29 -32.97
N GLY A 105 6.19 4.41 -33.70
CA GLY A 105 6.73 3.65 -34.84
C GLY A 105 7.41 2.33 -34.49
N LEU A 106 7.43 1.92 -33.21
CA LEU A 106 7.96 0.65 -32.72
C LEU A 106 6.82 -0.35 -32.40
N PRO A 107 7.02 -1.66 -32.59
CA PRO A 107 6.12 -2.70 -32.10
C PRO A 107 6.25 -2.89 -30.57
N PRO A 108 5.31 -3.58 -29.92
CA PRO A 108 5.49 -4.11 -28.57
C PRO A 108 6.66 -5.11 -28.53
N CYS A 109 7.31 -5.26 -27.38
CA CYS A 109 8.34 -6.28 -27.19
C CYS A 109 7.74 -7.70 -27.10
N GLU A 110 8.57 -8.73 -27.26
CA GLU A 110 8.11 -10.12 -27.11
C GLU A 110 7.64 -10.37 -25.68
N GLY A 111 6.41 -10.90 -25.53
CA GLY A 111 5.77 -11.13 -24.23
C GLY A 111 4.83 -10.01 -23.75
N GLU A 112 4.83 -8.83 -24.38
CA GLU A 112 3.92 -7.74 -24.02
C GLU A 112 2.43 -8.13 -24.21
N PRO A 113 1.57 -7.86 -23.21
CA PRO A 113 0.14 -8.10 -23.29
C PRO A 113 -0.51 -7.50 -24.55
N PHE A 114 -1.41 -8.27 -25.16
CA PHE A 114 -2.19 -7.89 -26.34
C PHE A 114 -1.37 -7.53 -27.60
N GLY A 115 -0.04 -7.78 -27.62
CA GLY A 115 0.85 -7.31 -28.68
C GLY A 115 0.47 -7.73 -30.12
N GLY A 116 -0.24 -8.85 -30.28
CA GLY A 116 -0.75 -9.34 -31.56
C GLY A 116 -2.11 -8.78 -32.01
N GLN A 117 -2.76 -7.93 -31.22
CA GLN A 117 -4.12 -7.45 -31.49
C GLN A 117 -4.15 -6.21 -32.40
N PRO A 118 -5.22 -6.01 -33.18
CA PRO A 118 -5.37 -4.82 -34.03
C PRO A 118 -5.72 -3.58 -33.21
N THR A 119 -5.39 -2.40 -33.75
CA THR A 119 -5.85 -1.12 -33.21
C THR A 119 -6.75 -0.41 -34.22
N ALA A 120 -7.81 0.24 -33.74
CA ALA A 120 -8.75 0.98 -34.59
C ALA A 120 -9.25 2.27 -33.94
N SER A 121 -9.55 2.23 -32.64
CA SER A 121 -10.05 3.38 -31.89
C SER A 121 -8.99 4.44 -31.62
N TYR A 122 -9.42 5.68 -31.40
CA TYR A 122 -8.55 6.76 -30.89
C TYR A 122 -8.91 7.23 -29.48
N CYS A 123 -10.17 7.04 -29.05
CA CYS A 123 -10.68 7.30 -27.71
C CYS A 123 -11.79 6.27 -27.35
N THR A 124 -12.33 6.36 -26.14
CA THR A 124 -13.45 5.53 -25.65
C THR A 124 -14.67 6.41 -25.36
N GLY A 125 -15.87 5.85 -25.37
CA GLY A 125 -17.09 6.50 -24.87
C GLY A 125 -18.08 5.46 -24.38
N PHE A 126 -19.17 5.89 -23.74
CA PHE A 126 -20.15 4.97 -23.14
C PHE A 126 -21.57 5.53 -23.10
N MET A 127 -22.57 4.65 -23.11
CA MET A 127 -23.99 5.01 -23.12
C MET A 127 -24.48 5.47 -21.74
N VAL A 128 -25.19 6.61 -21.66
CA VAL A 128 -25.75 7.14 -20.40
C VAL A 128 -27.25 7.45 -20.49
N GLY A 129 -27.87 7.16 -21.61
CA GLY A 129 -29.30 7.32 -21.86
C GLY A 129 -29.65 6.79 -23.24
N SER A 130 -30.94 6.72 -23.58
CA SER A 130 -31.42 6.07 -24.81
C SER A 130 -30.74 6.55 -26.09
N ASP A 131 -30.31 7.82 -26.18
CA ASP A 131 -29.63 8.41 -27.33
C ASP A 131 -28.40 9.26 -26.94
N LEU A 132 -27.83 9.04 -25.74
CA LEU A 132 -26.73 9.83 -25.20
C LEU A 132 -25.48 8.98 -24.94
N ILE A 133 -24.34 9.48 -25.42
CA ILE A 133 -22.99 8.93 -25.18
C ILE A 133 -22.13 9.97 -24.48
N VAL A 134 -21.32 9.53 -23.53
CA VAL A 134 -20.31 10.36 -22.83
C VAL A 134 -18.90 9.92 -23.23
N THR A 135 -18.00 10.90 -23.34
CA THR A 135 -16.57 10.71 -23.60
C THR A 135 -15.77 11.88 -23.00
N ALA A 136 -14.43 11.86 -23.12
CA ALA A 136 -13.59 12.97 -22.69
C ALA A 136 -13.76 14.20 -23.60
N GLY A 137 -13.73 15.40 -23.04
CA GLY A 137 -13.88 16.65 -23.77
C GLY A 137 -12.78 16.89 -24.81
N HIS A 138 -11.56 16.46 -24.52
CA HIS A 138 -10.45 16.50 -25.50
C HIS A 138 -10.56 15.47 -26.63
N CYS A 139 -11.45 14.46 -26.54
CA CYS A 139 -11.64 13.41 -27.55
C CYS A 139 -12.69 13.75 -28.62
N TYR A 140 -13.62 14.67 -28.33
CA TYR A 140 -14.77 14.89 -29.21
C TYR A 140 -15.27 16.33 -29.20
N ASN A 141 -15.27 16.96 -30.37
CA ASN A 141 -15.70 18.33 -30.61
C ASN A 141 -16.62 18.43 -31.84
N SER A 142 -17.03 19.65 -32.21
CA SER A 142 -18.00 19.88 -33.28
C SER A 142 -17.56 19.42 -34.69
N TYR A 143 -16.26 19.25 -34.95
CA TYR A 143 -15.77 18.69 -36.21
C TYR A 143 -16.03 17.17 -36.28
N ASP A 144 -15.99 16.47 -35.14
CA ASP A 144 -16.09 15.01 -35.05
C ASP A 144 -17.51 14.48 -35.33
N LEU A 145 -18.54 15.33 -35.22
CA LEU A 145 -19.93 15.06 -35.65
C LEU A 145 -20.05 14.62 -37.12
N ALA A 146 -19.05 14.93 -37.95
CA ALA A 146 -18.96 14.43 -39.32
C ALA A 146 -18.04 13.20 -39.42
N SER A 147 -16.82 13.31 -38.87
CA SER A 147 -15.72 12.38 -39.09
C SER A 147 -15.70 11.14 -38.18
N THR A 148 -16.35 11.14 -37.02
CA THR A 148 -16.27 10.02 -36.05
C THR A 148 -17.57 9.20 -35.99
N ARG A 149 -17.45 7.91 -35.70
CA ARG A 149 -18.56 7.03 -35.30
C ARG A 149 -18.27 6.40 -33.94
N PHE A 150 -19.33 6.21 -33.17
CA PHE A 150 -19.32 5.41 -31.95
C PHE A 150 -19.65 3.96 -32.35
N ILE A 151 -18.71 3.05 -32.09
CA ILE A 151 -18.78 1.65 -32.51
C ILE A 151 -18.88 0.76 -31.28
N PHE A 152 -20.05 0.16 -31.08
CA PHE A 152 -20.25 -0.85 -30.05
C PHE A 152 -19.71 -2.21 -30.54
N GLY A 153 -19.19 -3.01 -29.61
CA GLY A 153 -18.77 -4.38 -29.90
C GLY A 153 -17.38 -4.58 -30.52
N PHE A 154 -16.50 -3.56 -30.52
CA PHE A 154 -15.10 -3.73 -30.95
C PHE A 154 -14.25 -4.42 -29.86
N TYR A 155 -14.32 -5.75 -29.79
CA TYR A 155 -13.62 -6.59 -28.80
C TYR A 155 -12.98 -7.84 -29.44
N MET A 156 -12.17 -8.57 -28.67
CA MET A 156 -11.71 -9.92 -29.06
C MET A 156 -12.79 -10.96 -28.76
N VAL A 157 -13.14 -11.78 -29.75
CA VAL A 157 -14.12 -12.89 -29.62
C VAL A 157 -13.49 -14.11 -28.94
N ASN A 158 -12.18 -14.24 -29.09
CA ASN A 158 -11.28 -15.21 -28.45
C ASN A 158 -9.85 -14.67 -28.60
N GLU A 159 -8.85 -15.37 -28.03
CA GLU A 159 -7.42 -15.02 -28.03
C GLU A 159 -6.85 -14.52 -29.38
N THR A 160 -7.39 -14.97 -30.51
CA THR A 160 -6.84 -14.70 -31.86
C THR A 160 -7.78 -13.94 -32.80
N THR A 161 -9.06 -13.79 -32.44
CA THR A 161 -10.10 -13.32 -33.37
C THR A 161 -10.67 -11.95 -32.94
N PRO A 162 -10.22 -10.84 -33.54
CA PRO A 162 -10.83 -9.53 -33.33
C PRO A 162 -12.17 -9.40 -34.06
N ARG A 163 -13.16 -8.78 -33.42
CA ARG A 163 -14.43 -8.41 -34.07
C ARG A 163 -14.26 -7.12 -34.87
N LEU A 164 -14.26 -7.23 -36.21
CA LEU A 164 -14.02 -6.10 -37.13
C LEU A 164 -15.25 -5.71 -37.97
N SER A 165 -16.37 -6.42 -37.85
CA SER A 165 -17.61 -6.16 -38.59
C SER A 165 -18.81 -6.02 -37.65
N PHE A 166 -19.64 -5.03 -37.94
CA PHE A 166 -20.69 -4.50 -37.07
C PHE A 166 -21.99 -4.31 -37.84
N GLN A 167 -23.11 -4.53 -37.17
CA GLN A 167 -24.44 -4.27 -37.70
C GLN A 167 -24.77 -2.76 -37.64
N ALA A 168 -25.86 -2.34 -38.29
CA ALA A 168 -26.22 -0.92 -38.36
C ALA A 168 -26.68 -0.36 -37.00
N ASP A 169 -27.19 -1.21 -36.11
CA ASP A 169 -27.54 -0.96 -34.70
C ASP A 169 -26.33 -1.01 -33.75
N GLU A 170 -25.11 -1.12 -34.27
CA GLU A 170 -23.87 -1.02 -33.47
C GLU A 170 -23.03 0.22 -33.83
N VAL A 171 -23.46 1.00 -34.84
CA VAL A 171 -22.68 2.11 -35.43
C VAL A 171 -23.46 3.41 -35.43
N TYR A 172 -23.09 4.31 -34.53
CA TYR A 172 -23.82 5.56 -34.25
C TYR A 172 -23.04 6.79 -34.68
N ARG A 173 -23.77 7.83 -35.05
CA ARG A 173 -23.21 9.14 -35.43
C ARG A 173 -23.71 10.21 -34.46
N GLY A 174 -22.79 11.00 -33.89
CA GLY A 174 -23.17 12.18 -33.12
C GLY A 174 -23.86 13.24 -34.00
N ILE A 175 -24.97 13.80 -33.52
CA ILE A 175 -25.75 14.86 -34.19
C ILE A 175 -25.70 16.19 -33.43
N GLU A 176 -25.48 16.14 -32.11
CA GLU A 176 -25.46 17.30 -31.21
C GLU A 176 -24.48 17.06 -30.08
N ILE A 177 -23.78 18.11 -29.63
CA ILE A 177 -23.02 18.11 -28.37
C ILE A 177 -23.91 18.81 -27.34
N VAL A 178 -24.37 18.05 -26.34
CA VAL A 178 -25.33 18.49 -25.31
C VAL A 178 -24.60 19.32 -24.24
N SER A 179 -23.41 18.86 -23.83
CA SER A 179 -22.49 19.60 -22.98
C SER A 179 -21.06 19.21 -23.33
N ALA A 180 -20.11 20.14 -23.28
CA ALA A 180 -18.70 19.82 -23.39
C ALA A 180 -17.83 20.86 -22.69
N MET A 181 -16.78 20.37 -22.05
CA MET A 181 -15.70 21.18 -21.48
C MET A 181 -14.38 20.49 -21.84
N PRO A 182 -13.60 20.98 -22.82
CA PRO A 182 -12.50 20.22 -23.40
C PRO A 182 -11.16 20.33 -22.65
N THR A 183 -11.10 21.06 -21.53
CA THR A 183 -9.87 21.31 -20.76
C THR A 183 -10.21 21.63 -19.30
N GLY A 184 -9.25 21.40 -18.39
CA GLY A 184 -9.36 21.74 -16.96
C GLY A 184 -9.86 20.57 -16.10
N SER A 185 -10.24 20.85 -14.85
CA SER A 185 -10.69 19.81 -13.90
C SER A 185 -11.93 19.04 -14.36
N SER A 186 -12.74 19.64 -15.23
CA SER A 186 -14.07 19.16 -15.64
C SER A 186 -14.11 18.59 -17.06
N ASP A 187 -13.02 17.99 -17.55
CA ASP A 187 -12.89 17.48 -18.93
C ASP A 187 -13.99 16.45 -19.30
N HIS A 188 -14.95 16.82 -20.15
CA HIS A 188 -16.06 15.93 -20.55
C HIS A 188 -16.70 16.36 -21.88
N CYS A 189 -17.40 15.42 -22.53
CA CYS A 189 -18.30 15.68 -23.65
C CYS A 189 -19.51 14.72 -23.58
N VAL A 190 -20.72 15.27 -23.61
CA VAL A 190 -22.00 14.56 -23.73
C VAL A 190 -22.51 14.77 -25.16
N VAL A 191 -22.72 13.68 -25.89
CA VAL A 191 -23.05 13.69 -27.32
C VAL A 191 -24.37 12.95 -27.53
N ARG A 192 -25.31 13.60 -28.24
CA ARG A 192 -26.53 12.96 -28.72
C ARG A 192 -26.27 12.27 -30.05
N VAL A 193 -26.73 11.04 -30.20
CA VAL A 193 -26.58 10.25 -31.43
C VAL A 193 -27.82 10.30 -32.34
N ASP A 194 -27.67 9.80 -33.58
CA ASP A 194 -28.63 9.94 -34.67
C ASP A 194 -29.92 9.11 -34.55
N ARG A 195 -30.01 8.21 -33.57
CA ARG A 195 -31.19 7.39 -33.22
C ARG A 195 -30.97 6.75 -31.83
N PRO A 196 -32.01 6.18 -31.19
CA PRO A 196 -31.83 5.38 -29.98
C PRO A 196 -30.79 4.27 -30.14
N ILE A 197 -29.99 4.04 -29.10
CA ILE A 197 -28.95 3.03 -29.04
C ILE A 197 -29.61 1.70 -28.66
N THR A 198 -29.52 0.73 -29.57
CA THR A 198 -30.10 -0.61 -29.48
C THR A 198 -29.01 -1.67 -29.71
N ALA A 199 -27.75 -1.32 -29.43
CA ALA A 199 -26.62 -2.21 -29.60
C ALA A 199 -26.78 -3.45 -28.71
N PRO A 200 -26.49 -4.68 -29.20
CA PRO A 200 -26.78 -5.90 -28.45
C PRO A 200 -26.10 -5.93 -27.07
N GLY A 201 -26.90 -6.03 -26.02
CA GLY A 201 -26.44 -6.07 -24.63
C GLY A 201 -26.07 -4.71 -24.02
N ALA A 202 -26.11 -3.61 -24.78
CA ALA A 202 -25.85 -2.27 -24.25
C ALA A 202 -27.00 -1.79 -23.36
N ARG A 203 -26.64 -1.07 -22.28
CA ARG A 203 -27.52 -0.44 -21.28
C ARG A 203 -26.95 0.91 -20.82
N PRO A 204 -27.78 1.94 -20.56
CA PRO A 204 -27.31 3.17 -19.92
C PRO A 204 -26.60 2.90 -18.58
N PHE A 205 -25.47 3.56 -18.35
CA PHE A 205 -24.81 3.54 -17.04
C PHE A 205 -25.62 4.34 -15.99
N LYS A 206 -25.91 3.71 -14.84
CA LYS A 206 -26.37 4.39 -13.62
C LYS A 206 -25.24 5.27 -13.08
N LEU A 207 -25.42 6.58 -13.04
CA LEU A 207 -24.36 7.55 -12.71
C LEU A 207 -24.50 8.19 -11.32
N ARG A 208 -23.37 8.49 -10.68
CA ARG A 208 -23.36 9.30 -9.46
C ARG A 208 -23.77 10.74 -9.79
N ARG A 209 -24.96 11.14 -9.32
CA ARG A 209 -25.48 12.52 -9.47
C ARG A 209 -25.03 13.49 -8.39
N GLU A 210 -24.82 13.00 -7.17
CA GLU A 210 -24.49 13.82 -6.00
C GLU A 210 -23.32 13.25 -5.17
N GLY A 211 -22.73 14.10 -4.33
CA GLY A 211 -21.61 13.74 -3.46
C GLY A 211 -20.30 13.50 -4.22
N THR A 212 -19.40 12.75 -3.58
CA THR A 212 -18.09 12.37 -4.11
C THR A 212 -17.72 10.98 -3.64
N ILE A 213 -17.17 10.14 -4.52
CA ILE A 213 -16.50 8.89 -4.11
C ILE A 213 -15.34 9.20 -3.13
N PRO A 214 -15.24 8.53 -1.97
CA PRO A 214 -14.14 8.72 -1.03
C PRO A 214 -12.86 8.01 -1.50
N PRO A 215 -11.67 8.42 -1.01
CA PRO A 215 -10.45 7.64 -1.15
C PRO A 215 -10.57 6.28 -0.46
N GLY A 216 -10.01 5.24 -1.07
CA GLY A 216 -10.08 3.84 -0.63
C GLY A 216 -11.16 3.00 -1.34
N ASP A 217 -12.17 3.62 -1.94
CA ASP A 217 -13.20 2.89 -2.69
C ASP A 217 -12.61 2.23 -3.95
N TYR A 218 -12.93 0.96 -4.15
CA TYR A 218 -12.52 0.19 -5.32
C TYR A 218 -13.28 0.63 -6.58
N VAL A 219 -12.54 0.82 -7.68
CA VAL A 219 -13.05 1.29 -8.98
C VAL A 219 -12.39 0.53 -10.11
N GLY A 220 -13.17 0.12 -11.11
CA GLY A 220 -12.67 -0.46 -12.36
C GLY A 220 -12.84 0.47 -13.55
N VAL A 221 -12.22 0.12 -14.67
CA VAL A 221 -12.31 0.84 -15.95
C VAL A 221 -12.50 -0.13 -17.11
N ILE A 222 -13.30 0.27 -18.09
CA ILE A 222 -13.53 -0.50 -19.32
C ILE A 222 -13.30 0.39 -20.52
N GLY A 223 -12.48 -0.02 -21.49
CA GLY A 223 -12.22 0.85 -22.63
C GLY A 223 -11.30 0.30 -23.71
N HIS A 224 -10.81 1.19 -24.57
CA HIS A 224 -9.96 0.87 -25.71
C HIS A 224 -8.51 1.36 -25.49
N PRO A 225 -7.73 0.72 -24.60
CA PRO A 225 -6.40 1.18 -24.26
C PRO A 225 -5.55 1.14 -25.51
N SER A 226 -4.85 2.23 -25.82
CA SER A 226 -4.02 2.30 -27.01
C SER A 226 -4.74 2.08 -28.37
N GLY A 227 -6.08 2.16 -28.39
CA GLY A 227 -6.90 1.90 -29.56
C GLY A 227 -7.16 0.41 -29.83
N LEU A 228 -6.75 -0.47 -28.91
CA LEU A 228 -6.99 -1.92 -28.92
C LEU A 228 -8.50 -2.26 -28.88
N PRO A 229 -8.88 -3.52 -29.15
CA PRO A 229 -10.22 -4.00 -28.85
C PRO A 229 -10.45 -3.90 -27.34
N LEU A 230 -11.71 -3.79 -26.92
CA LEU A 230 -12.11 -3.49 -25.55
C LEU A 230 -11.37 -4.36 -24.51
N LYS A 231 -10.93 -3.71 -23.42
CA LYS A 231 -10.32 -4.32 -22.24
C LYS A 231 -11.09 -3.93 -20.98
N ILE A 232 -11.07 -4.82 -20.00
CA ILE A 232 -11.71 -4.70 -18.68
C ILE A 232 -10.59 -4.76 -17.63
N ALA A 233 -10.61 -3.85 -16.66
CA ALA A 233 -9.67 -3.74 -15.53
C ALA A 233 -10.44 -3.51 -14.22
N PHE A 234 -10.37 -4.46 -13.29
CA PHE A 234 -11.11 -4.50 -12.01
C PHE A 234 -10.32 -5.25 -10.92
N GLY A 235 -8.99 -5.18 -10.95
CA GLY A 235 -8.09 -5.76 -9.96
C GLY A 235 -7.99 -4.92 -8.70
N ASN A 236 -6.76 -4.71 -8.19
CA ASN A 236 -6.52 -3.93 -6.97
C ASN A 236 -6.53 -2.41 -7.24
N THR A 237 -7.58 -1.91 -7.87
CA THR A 237 -7.72 -0.54 -8.36
C THR A 237 -8.72 0.24 -7.51
N TYR A 238 -8.29 1.37 -6.93
CA TYR A 238 -9.01 2.16 -5.93
C TYR A 238 -8.78 3.68 -6.11
N VAL A 239 -9.66 4.48 -5.50
CA VAL A 239 -9.54 5.94 -5.47
C VAL A 239 -8.44 6.34 -4.48
N ARG A 240 -7.41 7.04 -4.98
CA ARG A 240 -6.28 7.55 -4.20
C ARG A 240 -6.57 8.93 -3.58
N SER A 241 -7.34 9.76 -4.28
CA SER A 241 -7.73 11.10 -3.81
C SER A 241 -8.98 11.60 -4.52
N SER A 242 -9.86 12.30 -3.81
CA SER A 242 -11.10 12.86 -4.37
C SER A 242 -11.31 14.34 -3.98
N THR A 243 -10.22 15.06 -3.70
CA THR A 243 -10.27 16.42 -3.12
C THR A 243 -10.56 17.55 -4.12
N ASP A 244 -10.33 17.35 -5.42
CA ASP A 244 -10.70 18.32 -6.46
C ASP A 244 -12.22 18.25 -6.75
N PRO A 245 -12.92 19.39 -6.95
CA PRO A 245 -14.36 19.37 -7.19
C PRO A 245 -14.77 18.78 -8.56
N GLY A 246 -13.88 18.76 -9.55
CA GLY A 246 -14.14 18.28 -10.91
C GLY A 246 -13.63 16.86 -11.19
N PHE A 247 -12.60 16.38 -10.49
CA PHE A 247 -12.05 15.03 -10.70
C PHE A 247 -11.62 14.32 -9.41
N PHE A 248 -11.42 13.01 -9.52
CA PHE A 248 -10.69 12.21 -8.53
C PHE A 248 -9.49 11.51 -9.20
N VAL A 249 -8.57 10.98 -8.40
CA VAL A 249 -7.36 10.27 -8.83
C VAL A 249 -7.47 8.81 -8.42
N ALA A 250 -7.17 7.87 -9.32
CA ALA A 250 -7.16 6.43 -9.06
C ALA A 250 -5.94 5.73 -9.70
N ASN A 251 -5.64 4.50 -9.31
CA ASN A 251 -4.53 3.70 -9.87
C ASN A 251 -4.99 2.77 -11.02
N LEU A 252 -5.63 3.34 -12.05
CA LEU A 252 -6.29 2.55 -13.11
C LEU A 252 -5.32 2.12 -14.23
N ASP A 253 -5.28 0.83 -14.55
CA ASP A 253 -4.46 0.23 -15.63
C ASP A 253 -4.91 0.67 -17.03
N THR A 254 -4.31 1.76 -17.51
CA THR A 254 -4.86 2.51 -18.64
C THR A 254 -3.78 3.09 -19.53
N TYR A 255 -4.06 3.23 -20.82
CA TYR A 255 -3.21 3.96 -21.78
C TYR A 255 -3.98 5.06 -22.52
N GLY A 256 -3.28 5.98 -23.17
CA GLY A 256 -3.88 6.89 -24.16
C GLY A 256 -4.72 6.11 -25.17
N GLY A 257 -5.99 6.49 -25.34
CA GLY A 257 -7.05 5.69 -25.99
C GLY A 257 -8.16 5.27 -25.02
N ASN A 258 -7.85 5.05 -23.74
CA ASN A 258 -8.85 4.95 -22.68
C ASN A 258 -9.45 6.31 -22.31
N SER A 259 -8.95 7.44 -22.83
CA SER A 259 -9.62 8.74 -22.67
C SER A 259 -11.09 8.64 -23.09
N GLY A 260 -11.99 8.95 -22.17
CA GLY A 260 -13.44 8.79 -22.35
C GLY A 260 -14.03 7.47 -21.84
N SER A 261 -13.25 6.60 -21.21
CA SER A 261 -13.73 5.34 -20.61
C SER A 261 -14.62 5.59 -19.38
N PRO A 262 -15.68 4.80 -19.16
CA PRO A 262 -16.37 4.76 -17.88
C PRO A 262 -15.45 4.24 -16.78
N VAL A 263 -15.49 4.89 -15.62
CA VAL A 263 -14.89 4.41 -14.37
C VAL A 263 -16.02 4.11 -13.39
N ILE A 264 -16.04 2.89 -12.88
CA ILE A 264 -17.20 2.25 -12.26
C ILE A 264 -16.81 1.78 -10.87
N ASN A 265 -17.62 2.10 -9.85
CA ASN A 265 -17.42 1.61 -8.49
C ASN A 265 -17.61 0.09 -8.45
N ALA A 266 -16.57 -0.64 -8.03
CA ALA A 266 -16.51 -2.09 -8.15
C ALA A 266 -17.47 -2.84 -7.20
N ALA A 267 -17.98 -2.17 -6.16
CA ALA A 267 -18.92 -2.74 -5.20
C ALA A 267 -20.40 -2.41 -5.49
N THR A 268 -20.66 -1.31 -6.20
CA THR A 268 -22.04 -0.78 -6.39
C THR A 268 -22.49 -0.68 -7.85
N GLY A 269 -21.58 -0.90 -8.81
CA GLY A 269 -21.86 -0.77 -10.25
C GLY A 269 -22.14 0.67 -10.72
N VAL A 270 -22.08 1.66 -9.82
CA VAL A 270 -22.33 3.07 -10.14
C VAL A 270 -21.17 3.65 -10.93
N LEU A 271 -21.48 4.35 -12.02
CA LEU A 271 -20.51 5.15 -12.78
C LEU A 271 -20.07 6.36 -11.94
N GLU A 272 -18.79 6.40 -11.63
CA GLU A 272 -18.14 7.44 -10.83
C GLU A 272 -17.58 8.58 -11.67
N GLY A 273 -17.24 8.31 -12.94
CA GLY A 273 -16.76 9.33 -13.85
C GLY A 273 -16.18 8.83 -15.16
N ILE A 274 -15.45 9.73 -15.82
CA ILE A 274 -14.82 9.54 -17.12
C ILE A 274 -13.30 9.58 -16.95
N LEU A 275 -12.58 8.55 -17.38
CA LEU A 275 -11.11 8.60 -17.43
C LEU A 275 -10.66 9.68 -18.43
N VAL A 276 -9.82 10.62 -17.98
CA VAL A 276 -9.40 11.75 -18.82
C VAL A 276 -7.89 11.97 -18.94
N ARG A 277 -7.04 11.52 -18.00
CA ARG A 277 -5.58 11.82 -18.04
C ARG A 277 -4.73 11.02 -17.03
N GLY A 278 -3.72 10.27 -17.50
CA GLY A 278 -2.35 10.27 -16.91
C GLY A 278 -1.33 11.17 -17.67
N ASP A 279 -0.02 10.82 -17.83
CA ASP A 279 0.96 11.45 -18.81
C ASP A 279 2.13 10.52 -19.23
N THR A 280 2.12 9.99 -20.47
CA THR A 280 3.18 9.16 -21.13
C THR A 280 3.30 7.65 -20.73
N ASP A 281 2.57 6.78 -21.44
CA ASP A 281 2.20 5.34 -21.20
C ASP A 281 3.26 4.20 -21.25
N PHE A 282 4.41 4.38 -21.90
CA PHE A 282 5.29 3.27 -22.31
C PHE A 282 6.78 3.60 -22.13
N ILE A 283 7.59 2.58 -21.84
CA ILE A 283 9.06 2.68 -21.92
C ILE A 283 9.50 2.23 -23.31
N TYR A 284 10.12 3.15 -24.06
CA TYR A 284 10.60 2.89 -25.42
C TYR A 284 12.03 2.33 -25.38
N GLN A 285 12.21 1.11 -25.90
CA GLN A 285 13.52 0.50 -26.11
C GLN A 285 14.05 0.81 -27.53
N SER A 286 15.19 0.22 -27.89
CA SER A 286 15.85 0.44 -29.19
C SER A 286 15.04 -0.03 -30.41
N THR A 287 14.24 -1.07 -30.24
CA THR A 287 13.54 -1.79 -31.33
C THR A 287 12.08 -2.10 -31.04
N CYS A 288 11.62 -1.93 -29.80
CA CYS A 288 10.25 -2.19 -29.36
C CYS A 288 9.89 -1.28 -28.18
N PHE A 289 8.64 -1.30 -27.73
CA PHE A 289 8.21 -0.67 -26.47
C PHE A 289 7.71 -1.72 -25.48
N ILE A 290 7.90 -1.44 -24.19
CA ILE A 290 7.25 -2.18 -23.10
C ILE A 290 6.23 -1.30 -22.39
N SER A 291 5.25 -1.94 -21.77
CA SER A 291 4.37 -1.34 -20.79
C SER A 291 5.22 -0.72 -19.68
N ASN A 292 4.99 0.56 -19.37
CA ASN A 292 5.57 1.16 -18.18
C ASN A 292 4.79 0.64 -16.96
N VAL A 293 5.48 0.23 -15.90
CA VAL A 293 4.89 -0.33 -14.67
C VAL A 293 5.46 0.39 -13.45
N VAL A 294 4.60 0.78 -12.51
CA VAL A 294 4.98 1.34 -11.20
C VAL A 294 4.14 0.67 -10.10
N PRO A 295 4.52 0.78 -8.82
CA PRO A 295 3.67 0.31 -7.71
C PRO A 295 2.26 0.92 -7.76
N SER A 296 1.29 0.32 -7.08
CA SER A 296 -0.11 0.81 -7.10
C SER A 296 -0.25 2.28 -6.65
N ASP A 297 0.58 2.72 -5.70
CA ASP A 297 0.70 4.13 -5.28
C ASP A 297 1.85 4.91 -5.96
N GLY A 298 2.47 4.34 -6.99
CA GLY A 298 3.45 5.01 -7.82
C GLY A 298 2.85 6.08 -8.74
N GLY A 299 3.74 6.85 -9.39
CA GLY A 299 3.35 7.84 -10.40
C GLY A 299 2.38 8.92 -9.91
N ARG A 300 1.69 9.55 -10.86
CA ARG A 300 0.69 10.60 -10.61
C ARG A 300 -0.68 10.05 -10.21
N GLY A 301 -0.98 8.83 -10.64
CA GLY A 301 -2.37 8.36 -10.75
C GLY A 301 -3.07 8.90 -11.99
N GLU A 302 -4.23 8.32 -12.24
CA GLU A 302 -5.14 8.65 -13.33
C GLU A 302 -6.25 9.56 -12.85
N ASP A 303 -6.42 10.73 -13.47
CA ASP A 303 -7.55 11.60 -13.15
C ASP A 303 -8.80 11.15 -13.91
N VAL A 304 -9.90 11.12 -13.17
CA VAL A 304 -11.24 10.75 -13.61
C VAL A 304 -12.18 11.92 -13.35
N THR A 305 -12.73 12.53 -14.39
CA THR A 305 -13.71 13.61 -14.23
C THR A 305 -15.00 13.04 -13.65
N LYS A 306 -15.42 13.58 -12.49
CA LYS A 306 -16.52 13.07 -11.68
C LYS A 306 -17.85 13.09 -12.45
N ALA A 307 -18.67 12.05 -12.30
CA ALA A 307 -19.98 11.94 -12.93
C ALA A 307 -20.89 13.15 -12.63
N THR A 308 -20.80 13.67 -11.40
CA THR A 308 -21.52 14.86 -10.92
C THR A 308 -21.26 16.13 -11.75
N VAL A 309 -20.14 16.21 -12.50
CA VAL A 309 -19.80 17.34 -13.37
C VAL A 309 -20.73 17.43 -14.59
N PHE A 310 -21.16 16.30 -15.14
CA PHE A 310 -22.00 16.22 -16.35
C PHE A 310 -23.39 15.64 -16.08
N ALA A 311 -23.67 15.16 -14.87
CA ALA A 311 -24.96 14.59 -14.45
C ALA A 311 -26.17 15.48 -14.83
N ALA A 312 -26.08 16.80 -14.66
CA ALA A 312 -27.17 17.73 -15.02
C ALA A 312 -27.46 17.82 -16.54
N SER A 313 -26.58 17.28 -17.39
CA SER A 313 -26.77 17.18 -18.85
C SER A 313 -27.25 15.80 -19.31
N VAL A 314 -27.42 14.87 -18.36
CA VAL A 314 -27.88 13.50 -18.60
C VAL A 314 -29.22 13.34 -17.87
N PRO A 315 -30.35 13.20 -18.58
CA PRO A 315 -31.65 12.88 -17.98
C PRO A 315 -31.56 11.63 -17.10
N ASP A 316 -32.54 11.41 -16.24
CA ASP A 316 -32.63 10.13 -15.55
C ASP A 316 -32.86 8.99 -16.53
N VAL A 317 -32.21 7.86 -16.22
CA VAL A 317 -32.40 6.63 -16.97
C VAL A 317 -33.72 6.06 -16.46
N GLU A 318 -34.78 6.43 -17.17
CA GLU A 318 -36.10 5.80 -17.08
C GLU A 318 -35.94 4.32 -17.50
N SER A 319 -35.58 3.46 -16.54
CA SER A 319 -35.56 2.00 -16.69
C SER A 319 -36.93 1.47 -16.30
N SER A 320 -37.54 0.65 -17.17
CA SER A 320 -38.77 -0.07 -16.80
C SER A 320 -38.48 -1.09 -15.70
N THR A 321 -37.33 -1.80 -15.77
CA THR A 321 -36.88 -2.66 -14.68
C THR A 321 -36.76 -1.89 -13.37
N GLY A 322 -37.65 -2.20 -12.43
CA GLY A 322 -37.70 -1.58 -11.12
C GLY A 322 -36.49 -1.92 -10.26
N VAL A 323 -35.88 -0.91 -9.64
CA VAL A 323 -34.72 -1.04 -8.75
C VAL A 323 -35.10 -0.57 -7.35
N VAL A 324 -35.09 -1.48 -6.38
CA VAL A 324 -35.23 -1.15 -4.96
C VAL A 324 -33.84 -0.97 -4.31
N SER A 325 -33.76 -0.06 -3.34
CA SER A 325 -32.51 0.29 -2.65
C SER A 325 -32.77 0.81 -1.24
N LEU A 326 -31.79 0.60 -0.37
CA LEU A 326 -31.74 1.04 1.01
C LEU A 326 -30.74 2.19 1.17
N ASP A 327 -30.95 3.08 2.14
CA ASP A 327 -30.03 4.20 2.40
C ASP A 327 -28.72 3.77 3.09
N ASN A 328 -28.71 2.64 3.79
CA ASN A 328 -27.54 2.06 4.45
C ASN A 328 -27.53 0.52 4.34
N GLY A 329 -26.35 -0.08 4.45
CA GLY A 329 -26.18 -1.56 4.50
C GLY A 329 -26.25 -2.15 5.91
N TYR A 330 -26.23 -1.31 6.94
CA TYR A 330 -26.28 -1.67 8.34
C TYR A 330 -27.22 -0.71 9.09
N TYR A 331 -27.98 -1.21 10.06
CA TYR A 331 -28.97 -0.40 10.79
C TYR A 331 -29.00 -0.71 12.29
N GLY A 332 -29.01 0.35 13.10
CA GLY A 332 -29.29 0.31 14.53
C GLY A 332 -30.70 -0.20 14.87
N CYS A 333 -30.87 -0.94 15.97
CA CYS A 333 -32.21 -1.24 16.51
C CYS A 333 -32.99 0.05 16.79
N GLY A 334 -34.20 0.17 16.24
CA GLY A 334 -35.02 1.37 16.40
C GLY A 334 -34.75 2.47 15.37
N SER A 335 -33.92 2.19 14.37
CA SER A 335 -33.72 3.07 13.21
C SER A 335 -34.94 3.12 12.30
N GLU A 336 -35.03 4.19 11.51
CA GLU A 336 -35.89 4.26 10.33
C GLU A 336 -35.05 3.80 9.12
N ILE A 337 -35.51 2.78 8.41
CA ILE A 337 -34.94 2.31 7.15
C ILE A 337 -35.62 3.12 6.03
N MET A 338 -34.84 3.88 5.26
CA MET A 338 -35.35 4.60 4.10
C MET A 338 -35.24 3.74 2.84
N ILE A 339 -36.39 3.48 2.23
CA ILE A 339 -36.52 2.66 1.03
C ILE A 339 -36.71 3.61 -0.16
N THR A 340 -35.88 3.43 -1.20
CA THR A 340 -36.07 4.08 -2.51
C THR A 340 -36.31 3.00 -3.57
N LEU A 341 -37.45 3.09 -4.25
CA LEU A 341 -37.76 2.35 -5.47
C LEU A 341 -37.65 3.32 -6.65
N ILE A 342 -37.03 2.90 -7.76
CA ILE A 342 -37.03 3.61 -9.03
C ILE A 342 -37.56 2.64 -10.08
N ASP A 343 -38.67 3.00 -10.71
CA ASP A 343 -39.42 2.18 -11.67
C ASP A 343 -40.16 3.16 -12.61
N ALA A 344 -39.78 3.18 -13.90
CA ALA A 344 -40.35 4.11 -14.87
C ALA A 344 -41.78 3.75 -15.29
N ASP A 345 -42.18 2.48 -15.16
CA ASP A 345 -43.49 2.00 -15.61
C ASP A 345 -44.60 2.39 -14.61
N LEU A 346 -44.22 2.56 -13.34
CA LEU A 346 -45.08 3.17 -12.32
C LEU A 346 -45.15 4.72 -12.39
N SER A 347 -44.48 5.37 -13.33
CA SER A 347 -44.45 6.84 -13.45
C SER A 347 -45.86 7.47 -13.56
N GLY A 348 -46.18 8.34 -12.59
CA GLY A 348 -47.48 9.01 -12.45
C GLY A 348 -48.54 8.21 -11.67
N MET A 349 -48.22 7.05 -11.12
CA MET A 349 -49.13 6.23 -10.29
C MET A 349 -49.30 6.78 -8.87
N GLY A 350 -48.39 7.64 -8.39
CA GLY A 350 -48.43 8.32 -7.09
C GLY A 350 -48.07 7.47 -5.87
N LEU A 351 -48.34 6.16 -5.91
CA LEU A 351 -47.97 5.20 -4.87
C LEU A 351 -47.48 3.89 -5.49
N ALA A 352 -46.43 3.32 -4.90
CA ALA A 352 -45.96 1.95 -5.12
C ALA A 352 -45.96 1.19 -3.79
N ALA A 353 -45.75 -0.12 -3.81
CA ALA A 353 -45.65 -0.94 -2.59
C ALA A 353 -44.51 -1.95 -2.69
N VAL A 354 -43.85 -2.17 -1.55
CA VAL A 354 -42.82 -3.21 -1.38
C VAL A 354 -43.17 -4.11 -0.19
N VAL A 355 -42.59 -5.30 -0.16
CA VAL A 355 -42.59 -6.19 1.01
C VAL A 355 -41.25 -6.02 1.73
N VAL A 356 -41.26 -6.00 3.05
CA VAL A 356 -40.05 -5.96 3.89
C VAL A 356 -40.09 -7.15 4.83
N GLU A 357 -39.08 -7.99 4.80
CA GLU A 357 -38.97 -9.20 5.62
C GLU A 357 -37.76 -9.12 6.55
N SER A 358 -37.86 -9.71 7.74
CA SER A 358 -36.71 -9.94 8.63
C SER A 358 -36.40 -11.44 8.74
N SER A 359 -35.13 -11.81 8.87
CA SER A 359 -34.76 -13.20 9.16
C SER A 359 -35.29 -13.72 10.51
N GLY A 360 -35.70 -12.81 11.41
CA GLY A 360 -36.44 -13.10 12.63
C GLY A 360 -37.87 -13.63 12.38
N GLY A 361 -38.33 -13.60 11.14
CA GLY A 361 -39.61 -14.14 10.68
C GLY A 361 -40.75 -13.12 10.65
N ASP A 362 -40.43 -11.82 10.62
CA ASP A 362 -41.41 -10.76 10.47
C ASP A 362 -41.60 -10.33 9.00
N THR A 363 -42.76 -9.77 8.67
CA THR A 363 -43.10 -9.40 7.30
C THR A 363 -44.10 -8.24 7.26
N GLU A 364 -43.67 -7.15 6.64
CA GLU A 364 -44.43 -5.90 6.51
C GLU A 364 -44.62 -5.49 5.05
N SER A 365 -45.65 -4.68 4.78
CA SER A 365 -45.85 -4.07 3.47
C SER A 365 -45.81 -2.56 3.59
N VAL A 366 -44.90 -1.93 2.85
CA VAL A 366 -44.61 -0.50 2.92
C VAL A 366 -45.10 0.18 1.65
N ALA A 367 -45.96 1.18 1.81
CA ALA A 367 -46.38 2.06 0.72
C ALA A 367 -45.32 3.15 0.50
N LEU A 368 -44.78 3.23 -0.71
CA LEU A 368 -43.81 4.24 -1.12
C LEU A 368 -44.53 5.36 -1.91
N ALA A 369 -44.22 6.61 -1.60
CA ALA A 369 -44.81 7.77 -2.27
C ALA A 369 -43.92 8.28 -3.40
N GLU A 370 -44.53 8.59 -4.55
CA GLU A 370 -43.84 9.13 -5.72
C GLU A 370 -43.33 10.56 -5.46
N ASP A 371 -42.10 10.86 -5.85
CA ASP A 371 -41.55 12.22 -5.82
C ASP A 371 -42.16 13.02 -6.98
N ALA A 372 -42.96 14.03 -6.65
CA ALA A 372 -43.62 14.91 -7.63
C ALA A 372 -42.65 15.67 -8.56
N ASN A 373 -41.34 15.68 -8.28
CA ASN A 373 -40.29 16.26 -9.12
C ASN A 373 -39.48 15.21 -9.91
N GLN A 374 -39.61 13.93 -9.55
CA GLN A 374 -38.93 12.78 -10.16
C GLN A 374 -39.96 11.65 -10.35
N PRO A 375 -40.86 11.74 -11.35
CA PRO A 375 -41.80 10.67 -11.65
C PRO A 375 -41.10 9.32 -11.84
N GLY A 376 -41.73 8.22 -11.41
CA GLY A 376 -41.12 6.90 -11.36
C GLY A 376 -40.15 6.66 -10.20
N ARG A 377 -39.79 7.69 -9.41
CA ARG A 377 -39.03 7.53 -8.16
C ARG A 377 -39.95 7.59 -6.95
N PHE A 378 -39.97 6.52 -6.17
CA PHE A 378 -40.77 6.36 -4.95
C PHE A 378 -39.90 6.26 -3.72
N THR A 379 -40.36 6.86 -2.62
CA THR A 379 -39.67 6.82 -1.33
C THR A 379 -40.63 6.51 -0.18
N GLY A 380 -40.14 5.79 0.82
CA GLY A 380 -40.88 5.49 2.04
C GLY A 380 -39.93 5.13 3.17
N VAL A 381 -40.49 4.98 4.37
CA VAL A 381 -39.74 4.60 5.57
C VAL A 381 -40.46 3.49 6.31
N ILE A 382 -39.69 2.59 6.93
CA ILE A 382 -40.18 1.63 7.92
C ILE A 382 -39.33 1.74 9.18
N THR A 383 -39.97 1.82 10.34
CA THR A 383 -39.28 1.83 11.63
C THR A 383 -39.00 0.39 12.04
N THR A 384 -37.79 0.11 12.53
CA THR A 384 -37.44 -1.20 13.10
C THR A 384 -37.72 -1.25 14.61
N THR A 385 -37.92 -2.44 15.18
CA THR A 385 -37.91 -2.63 16.63
C THR A 385 -37.42 -4.03 17.02
N PRO A 386 -36.60 -4.21 18.07
CA PRO A 386 -36.27 -5.54 18.55
C PRO A 386 -37.48 -6.15 19.27
N GLY A 387 -38.02 -7.24 18.72
CA GLY A 387 -39.25 -7.84 19.23
C GLY A 387 -39.51 -9.26 18.74
N THR A 388 -40.71 -9.76 19.03
CA THR A 388 -41.26 -10.97 18.41
C THR A 388 -42.10 -10.58 17.21
N ALA A 389 -41.80 -11.11 16.03
CA ALA A 389 -42.52 -10.85 14.77
C ALA A 389 -44.06 -10.72 14.92
N VAL A 390 -44.62 -9.61 14.42
CA VAL A 390 -46.06 -9.32 14.35
C VAL A 390 -46.44 -8.88 12.92
N PRO A 391 -46.51 -9.81 11.94
CA PRO A 391 -46.69 -9.43 10.53
C PRO A 391 -47.93 -8.58 10.25
N GLY A 392 -47.73 -7.45 9.58
CA GLY A 392 -48.74 -6.45 9.26
C GLY A 392 -48.94 -5.37 10.33
N SER A 393 -47.98 -5.18 11.24
CA SER A 393 -47.98 -4.14 12.29
C SER A 393 -47.59 -2.74 11.78
N SER A 394 -47.01 -2.63 10.58
CA SER A 394 -46.32 -1.45 10.02
C SER A 394 -45.03 -1.03 10.73
N VAL A 395 -44.45 -1.91 11.55
CA VAL A 395 -43.13 -1.79 12.19
C VAL A 395 -42.40 -3.10 11.94
N LEU A 396 -41.14 -3.07 11.51
CA LEU A 396 -40.40 -4.31 11.27
C LEU A 396 -39.77 -4.82 12.58
N GLU A 397 -40.20 -5.99 13.05
CA GLU A 397 -39.53 -6.66 14.16
C GLU A 397 -38.23 -7.34 13.70
N ALA A 398 -37.09 -6.75 14.09
CA ALA A 398 -35.74 -7.25 13.77
C ALA A 398 -34.74 -6.91 14.90
N GLY A 399 -33.88 -7.86 15.27
CA GLY A 399 -32.85 -7.72 16.30
C GLY A 399 -31.42 -7.78 15.74
N HIS A 400 -30.40 -7.58 16.59
CA HIS A 400 -29.00 -7.69 16.18
C HIS A 400 -28.71 -9.06 15.55
N GLY A 401 -28.07 -9.05 14.38
CA GLY A 401 -27.76 -10.22 13.58
C GLY A 401 -28.86 -10.61 12.58
N ASP A 402 -30.03 -9.98 12.60
CA ASP A 402 -31.05 -10.22 11.57
C ASP A 402 -30.69 -9.57 10.23
N VAL A 403 -31.01 -10.26 9.15
CA VAL A 403 -31.04 -9.70 7.78
C VAL A 403 -32.41 -9.08 7.56
N VAL A 404 -32.45 -7.83 7.11
CA VAL A 404 -33.64 -7.20 6.54
C VAL A 404 -33.55 -7.29 5.02
N ALA A 405 -34.61 -7.76 4.39
CA ALA A 405 -34.74 -7.81 2.93
C ALA A 405 -35.95 -6.98 2.48
N VAL A 406 -35.74 -6.04 1.57
CA VAL A 406 -36.82 -5.33 0.86
C VAL A 406 -36.98 -5.96 -0.50
N ILE A 407 -38.18 -6.46 -0.78
CA ILE A 407 -38.54 -7.20 -1.98
C ILE A 407 -39.58 -6.37 -2.76
N TYR A 408 -39.23 -6.03 -3.99
CA TYR A 408 -40.14 -5.47 -4.98
C TYR A 408 -40.40 -6.51 -6.08
N THR A 409 -41.67 -6.72 -6.43
CA THR A 409 -42.05 -7.51 -7.60
C THR A 409 -42.45 -6.54 -8.70
N ASP A 410 -41.63 -6.54 -9.74
CA ASP A 410 -41.83 -5.80 -10.97
C ASP A 410 -42.67 -6.66 -11.93
N GLU A 411 -43.66 -6.06 -12.59
CA GLU A 411 -44.55 -6.76 -13.52
C GLU A 411 -44.06 -6.66 -14.98
N GLU A 412 -43.24 -5.65 -15.35
CA GLU A 412 -42.74 -5.41 -16.71
C GLU A 412 -41.26 -4.92 -16.69
N ASP A 413 -40.30 -5.85 -16.78
CA ASP A 413 -38.88 -5.50 -16.90
C ASP A 413 -38.53 -4.85 -18.27
N GLU A 414 -37.25 -4.57 -18.54
CA GLU A 414 -36.75 -4.08 -19.85
C GLU A 414 -37.14 -4.96 -21.07
N ASN A 415 -37.61 -6.18 -20.86
CA ASN A 415 -38.06 -7.12 -21.87
C ASN A 415 -39.61 -7.29 -21.88
N GLY A 416 -40.31 -6.74 -20.89
CA GLY A 416 -41.75 -6.91 -20.65
C GLY A 416 -42.11 -8.22 -19.94
N ASP A 417 -41.17 -8.82 -19.20
CA ASP A 417 -41.37 -10.01 -18.37
C ASP A 417 -41.31 -9.62 -16.87
N PRO A 418 -42.04 -10.29 -15.96
CA PRO A 418 -41.98 -9.98 -14.53
C PRO A 418 -40.61 -10.26 -13.89
N ALA A 419 -40.14 -9.34 -13.06
CA ALA A 419 -38.86 -9.43 -12.35
C ALA A 419 -39.02 -9.25 -10.83
N VAL A 420 -37.97 -9.55 -10.07
CA VAL A 420 -37.92 -9.30 -8.62
C VAL A 420 -36.64 -8.55 -8.32
N ALA A 421 -36.78 -7.38 -7.70
CA ALA A 421 -35.67 -6.61 -7.18
C ALA A 421 -35.61 -6.77 -5.65
N GLU A 422 -34.41 -7.01 -5.13
CA GLU A 422 -34.17 -7.23 -3.71
C GLU A 422 -33.02 -6.33 -3.23
N ALA A 423 -33.19 -5.70 -2.06
CA ALA A 423 -32.13 -4.98 -1.36
C ALA A 423 -32.07 -5.46 0.09
N THR A 424 -30.85 -5.77 0.57
CA THR A 424 -30.65 -6.33 1.91
C THR A 424 -29.76 -5.45 2.78
N ALA A 425 -29.99 -5.49 4.09
CA ALA A 425 -29.14 -4.86 5.10
C ALA A 425 -29.08 -5.72 6.37
N LEU A 426 -28.05 -5.50 7.20
CA LEU A 426 -27.86 -6.19 8.47
C LEU A 426 -28.28 -5.30 9.65
N MET A 427 -29.05 -5.86 10.58
CA MET A 427 -29.32 -5.23 11.86
C MET A 427 -28.14 -5.41 12.80
N ASP A 428 -27.62 -4.30 13.33
CA ASP A 428 -26.66 -4.32 14.41
C ASP A 428 -27.09 -3.32 15.50
N CYS A 429 -27.29 -3.85 16.71
CA CYS A 429 -27.81 -3.10 17.85
C CYS A 429 -26.82 -2.96 19.00
N TYR A 430 -25.55 -3.31 18.79
CA TYR A 430 -24.52 -3.26 19.82
C TYR A 430 -23.51 -2.17 19.53
N SER A 431 -22.98 -1.56 20.60
CA SER A 431 -21.90 -0.57 20.48
C SER A 431 -20.55 -1.30 20.48
N PRO A 432 -19.58 -0.89 19.62
CA PRO A 432 -18.26 -1.48 19.57
C PRO A 432 -17.55 -1.48 20.93
N VAL A 433 -17.04 -2.64 21.34
CA VAL A 433 -16.32 -2.82 22.61
C VAL A 433 -14.85 -2.49 22.43
N ILE A 434 -14.43 -1.37 23.01
CA ILE A 434 -13.05 -0.86 22.89
C ILE A 434 -12.13 -1.50 23.94
N GLY A 435 -11.14 -2.26 23.50
CA GLY A 435 -10.12 -2.93 24.33
C GLY A 435 -8.68 -2.56 23.96
N GLY A 436 -7.72 -2.89 24.83
CA GLY A 436 -6.28 -2.79 24.53
C GLY A 436 -5.72 -1.37 24.40
N VAL A 437 -6.38 -0.36 24.97
CA VAL A 437 -5.98 1.05 24.86
C VAL A 437 -4.58 1.28 25.46
N THR A 438 -3.62 1.65 24.64
CA THR A 438 -2.21 1.87 25.01
C THR A 438 -1.61 3.07 24.28
N VAL A 439 -0.65 3.74 24.91
CA VAL A 439 0.20 4.76 24.26
C VAL A 439 1.41 4.03 23.69
N SER A 440 1.34 3.65 22.40
CA SER A 440 2.42 2.89 21.74
C SER A 440 3.68 3.73 21.54
N PHE A 441 3.50 5.03 21.28
CA PHE A 441 4.59 5.99 21.12
C PHE A 441 4.26 7.34 21.76
N LEU A 442 5.28 8.01 22.28
CA LEU A 442 5.20 9.33 22.88
C LEU A 442 6.41 10.17 22.42
N GLY A 443 6.18 11.46 22.18
CA GLY A 443 7.21 12.41 21.74
C GLY A 443 7.04 13.78 22.39
N THR A 444 7.76 14.77 21.88
CA THR A 444 7.64 16.17 22.34
C THR A 444 6.36 16.84 21.81
N THR A 445 6.03 16.62 20.54
CA THR A 445 4.89 17.27 19.86
C THR A 445 3.83 16.29 19.33
N GLN A 446 3.92 15.02 19.72
CA GLN A 446 3.04 13.97 19.22
C GLN A 446 2.97 12.75 20.16
N ALA A 447 1.94 11.93 19.96
CA ALA A 447 1.78 10.61 20.58
C ALA A 447 1.05 9.69 19.60
N GLN A 448 1.21 8.38 19.72
CA GLN A 448 0.40 7.39 19.00
C GLN A 448 -0.35 6.54 20.03
N ILE A 449 -1.66 6.37 19.81
CA ILE A 449 -2.52 5.54 20.63
C ILE A 449 -2.93 4.33 19.80
N GLN A 450 -2.77 3.13 20.37
CA GLN A 450 -3.27 1.89 19.81
C GLN A 450 -4.40 1.33 20.66
N PHE A 451 -5.39 0.72 20.01
CA PHE A 451 -6.49 0.00 20.65
C PHE A 451 -7.15 -0.95 19.65
N THR A 452 -8.12 -1.72 20.12
CA THR A 452 -8.88 -2.69 19.33
C THR A 452 -10.38 -2.50 19.57
N THR A 453 -11.17 -2.87 18.57
CA THR A 453 -12.62 -3.08 18.67
C THR A 453 -12.95 -4.51 18.28
N ASP A 454 -14.01 -5.08 18.86
CA ASP A 454 -14.51 -6.42 18.52
C ASP A 454 -15.17 -6.49 17.14
N GLU A 455 -15.61 -5.35 16.61
CA GLU A 455 -16.14 -5.20 15.26
C GLU A 455 -15.53 -4.00 14.49
N PRO A 456 -15.68 -3.93 13.14
CA PRO A 456 -15.15 -2.83 12.35
C PRO A 456 -15.85 -1.51 12.67
N ALA A 457 -15.11 -0.57 13.26
CA ALA A 457 -15.63 0.74 13.65
C ALA A 457 -14.64 1.85 13.28
N GLN A 458 -15.11 3.07 13.07
CA GLN A 458 -14.25 4.25 12.98
C GLN A 458 -13.76 4.63 14.38
N GLY A 459 -12.44 4.53 14.59
CA GLY A 459 -11.79 4.96 15.82
C GLY A 459 -11.69 6.49 15.92
N ILE A 460 -12.03 7.05 17.08
CA ILE A 460 -11.99 8.49 17.37
C ILE A 460 -11.33 8.70 18.74
N LEU A 461 -10.25 9.46 18.79
CA LEU A 461 -9.64 9.94 20.02
C LEU A 461 -10.16 11.34 20.33
N ARG A 462 -10.76 11.54 21.51
CA ARG A 462 -10.99 12.89 22.07
C ARG A 462 -9.90 13.19 23.08
N TYR A 463 -9.24 14.34 22.97
CA TYR A 463 -8.09 14.68 23.82
C TYR A 463 -8.06 16.16 24.23
N GLY A 464 -7.33 16.47 25.29
CA GLY A 464 -7.20 17.83 25.83
C GLY A 464 -6.26 17.91 27.04
N SER A 465 -6.10 19.09 27.61
CA SER A 465 -5.22 19.33 28.78
C SER A 465 -5.84 18.94 30.13
N SER A 466 -7.08 18.47 30.15
CA SER A 466 -7.76 17.93 31.34
C SER A 466 -8.88 16.97 30.94
N CYS A 467 -9.09 15.88 31.69
CA CYS A 467 -10.12 14.89 31.41
C CYS A 467 -11.53 15.49 31.24
N GLY A 468 -11.89 16.52 32.03
CA GLY A 468 -13.17 17.21 31.92
C GLY A 468 -13.31 18.18 30.73
N ASN A 469 -12.33 18.27 29.82
CA ASN A 469 -12.31 19.22 28.70
C ASN A 469 -11.51 18.69 27.49
N LEU A 470 -12.03 17.64 26.86
CA LEU A 470 -11.44 16.99 25.67
C LEU A 470 -11.92 17.67 24.38
N THR A 471 -11.39 18.87 24.09
CA THR A 471 -11.84 19.71 22.96
C THR A 471 -11.20 19.38 21.61
N LEU A 472 -10.13 18.61 21.59
CA LEU A 472 -9.41 18.21 20.38
C LEU A 472 -9.85 16.80 19.98
N GLN A 473 -9.79 16.49 18.68
CA GLN A 473 -10.08 15.15 18.20
C GLN A 473 -9.12 14.71 17.08
N ALA A 474 -8.90 13.41 16.98
CA ALA A 474 -8.23 12.73 15.88
C ALA A 474 -9.01 11.44 15.55
N SER A 475 -8.99 10.99 14.30
CA SER A 475 -9.76 9.82 13.86
C SER A 475 -8.92 8.92 12.97
N GLY A 476 -9.21 7.62 13.00
CA GLY A 476 -8.63 6.60 12.14
C GLY A 476 -9.59 6.17 11.02
N ALA A 477 -9.18 5.13 10.28
CA ALA A 477 -10.05 4.41 9.36
C ALA A 477 -11.07 3.53 10.10
N THR A 478 -12.05 2.98 9.38
CA THR A 478 -12.95 1.95 9.89
C THR A 478 -12.23 0.60 9.90
N THR A 479 -11.96 0.04 11.07
CA THR A 479 -11.16 -1.19 11.25
C THR A 479 -11.41 -1.79 12.65
N THR A 480 -10.88 -2.98 12.93
CA THR A 480 -10.84 -3.61 14.26
C THR A 480 -9.52 -3.34 15.01
N ALA A 481 -8.44 -3.01 14.30
CA ALA A 481 -7.13 -2.73 14.88
C ALA A 481 -6.72 -1.28 14.61
N HIS A 482 -6.66 -0.47 15.67
CA HIS A 482 -6.51 0.99 15.58
C HIS A 482 -5.12 1.45 15.95
N SER A 483 -4.58 2.39 15.17
CA SER A 483 -3.37 3.13 15.47
C SER A 483 -3.56 4.58 15.02
N ILE A 484 -3.79 5.49 15.97
CA ILE A 484 -4.16 6.88 15.71
C ILE A 484 -3.10 7.82 16.28
N SER A 485 -2.54 8.67 15.42
CA SER A 485 -1.51 9.65 15.79
C SER A 485 -2.12 11.00 16.20
N LEU A 486 -1.76 11.44 17.40
CA LEU A 486 -2.02 12.80 17.91
C LEU A 486 -0.82 13.68 17.55
N ASN A 487 -1.08 14.79 16.85
CA ASN A 487 -0.04 15.69 16.33
C ASN A 487 -0.24 17.13 16.83
N GLY A 488 0.82 17.94 16.79
CA GLY A 488 0.76 19.36 17.17
C GLY A 488 0.63 19.60 18.67
N LEU A 489 1.04 18.63 19.49
CA LEU A 489 1.07 18.74 20.94
C LEU A 489 2.17 19.71 21.39
N SER A 490 2.04 20.26 22.60
CA SER A 490 3.09 21.07 23.23
C SER A 490 4.08 20.17 23.99
N PRO A 491 5.40 20.44 23.99
CA PRO A 491 6.36 19.73 24.84
C PRO A 491 6.08 19.87 26.34
N ASN A 492 6.57 18.93 27.14
CA ASN A 492 6.47 18.92 28.61
C ASN A 492 5.05 19.15 29.16
N THR A 493 4.03 18.62 28.47
CA THR A 493 2.61 18.94 28.70
C THR A 493 1.81 17.66 28.92
N ARG A 494 1.02 17.60 29.99
CA ARG A 494 0.10 16.48 30.24
C ARG A 494 -1.16 16.63 29.40
N TYR A 495 -1.50 15.58 28.68
CA TYR A 495 -2.74 15.42 27.94
C TYR A 495 -3.55 14.25 28.49
N TYR A 496 -4.86 14.39 28.46
CA TYR A 496 -5.83 13.36 28.78
C TYR A 496 -6.59 13.02 27.50
N PHE A 497 -7.02 11.77 27.37
CA PHE A 497 -7.83 11.31 26.24
C PHE A 497 -8.85 10.25 26.63
N ALA A 498 -9.89 10.15 25.81
CA ALA A 498 -10.87 9.07 25.80
C ALA A 498 -11.02 8.54 24.37
N VAL A 499 -11.36 7.27 24.25
CA VAL A 499 -11.57 6.60 22.96
C VAL A 499 -13.06 6.47 22.71
N GLU A 500 -13.50 6.84 21.52
CA GLU A 500 -14.84 6.65 20.99
C GLU A 500 -14.73 5.82 19.71
N ALA A 501 -15.66 4.89 19.47
CA ALA A 501 -15.70 4.05 18.28
C ALA A 501 -17.12 4.03 17.72
N ARG A 502 -17.27 4.12 16.40
CA ARG A 502 -18.56 4.14 15.70
C ARG A 502 -18.58 3.15 14.56
N ASP A 503 -19.45 2.15 14.62
CA ASP A 503 -19.71 1.19 13.55
C ASP A 503 -20.49 1.81 12.36
N PRO A 504 -20.68 1.05 11.26
CA PRO A 504 -21.51 1.46 10.13
C PRO A 504 -23.02 1.55 10.43
N ALA A 505 -23.54 0.90 11.47
CA ALA A 505 -24.95 0.99 11.89
C ALA A 505 -25.28 2.27 12.68
N GLY A 506 -24.24 2.99 13.12
CA GLY A 506 -24.32 4.24 13.86
C GLY A 506 -24.28 4.07 15.38
N ASN A 507 -24.08 2.87 15.91
CA ASN A 507 -23.89 2.68 17.35
C ASN A 507 -22.54 3.29 17.78
N ALA A 508 -22.38 3.53 19.08
CA ALA A 508 -21.23 4.26 19.60
C ALA A 508 -20.72 3.64 20.90
N GLY A 509 -19.49 3.13 20.85
CA GLY A 509 -18.72 2.70 22.02
C GLY A 509 -17.89 3.85 22.56
N VAL A 510 -17.72 3.91 23.89
CA VAL A 510 -16.80 4.84 24.55
C VAL A 510 -16.01 4.11 25.63
N ASN A 511 -14.70 4.32 25.65
CA ASN A 511 -13.81 3.92 26.72
C ASN A 511 -13.04 5.16 27.22
N ASP A 512 -13.46 5.65 28.38
CA ASP A 512 -12.91 6.82 29.08
C ASP A 512 -12.15 6.42 30.35
N ASN A 513 -11.66 5.17 30.43
CA ASN A 513 -11.01 4.61 31.61
C ASN A 513 -11.86 4.74 32.89
N SER A 514 -13.15 4.38 32.81
CA SER A 514 -14.12 4.49 33.92
C SER A 514 -14.26 5.93 34.46
N GLY A 515 -14.27 6.91 33.56
CA GLY A 515 -14.37 8.34 33.87
C GLY A 515 -13.07 8.99 34.40
N ALA A 516 -11.96 8.27 34.48
CA ALA A 516 -10.65 8.83 34.85
C ALA A 516 -9.91 9.49 33.66
N CYS A 517 -10.33 9.17 32.43
CA CYS A 517 -9.57 9.27 31.19
C CYS A 517 -8.28 8.43 31.21
N PHE A 518 -7.75 8.18 30.01
CA PHE A 518 -6.34 7.84 29.85
C PHE A 518 -5.54 9.14 29.82
N ASP A 519 -4.25 9.08 30.16
CA ASP A 519 -3.40 10.27 30.13
C ASP A 519 -1.94 9.94 29.80
N PHE A 520 -1.23 10.94 29.30
CA PHE A 520 0.21 10.88 29.02
C PHE A 520 0.82 12.28 29.17
N MET A 521 2.14 12.35 29.29
CA MET A 521 2.86 13.63 29.39
C MET A 521 3.94 13.70 28.31
N THR A 522 3.75 14.59 27.34
CA THR A 522 4.73 14.80 26.26
C THR A 522 6.09 15.16 26.82
N TYR A 523 7.13 14.77 26.10
CA TYR A 523 8.50 14.97 26.54
C TYR A 523 8.94 16.42 26.37
N ASN A 524 9.94 16.84 27.16
CA ASN A 524 10.46 18.20 27.13
C ASN A 524 11.37 18.43 25.92
N GLU A 525 12.27 17.48 25.66
CA GLU A 525 13.16 17.42 24.50
C GLU A 525 13.18 15.98 23.97
N GLN A 526 13.45 15.81 22.68
CA GLN A 526 13.58 14.49 22.05
C GLN A 526 14.82 14.51 21.17
N ASN A 527 15.73 13.59 21.47
CA ASN A 527 16.91 13.31 20.68
C ASN A 527 16.50 12.40 19.52
N TYR A 528 16.55 12.93 18.31
CA TYR A 528 16.20 12.18 17.09
C TYR A 528 17.32 11.25 16.62
N PHE A 529 18.46 11.18 17.33
CA PHE A 529 19.62 10.33 17.01
C PHE A 529 20.12 10.42 15.56
N THR A 530 19.80 11.53 14.88
CA THR A 530 19.91 11.66 13.43
C THR A 530 20.76 12.84 13.06
N GLU A 531 21.84 12.57 12.34
CA GLU A 531 22.70 13.56 11.74
C GLU A 531 22.44 13.64 10.22
N TYR A 532 22.19 14.87 9.75
CA TYR A 532 22.05 15.18 8.34
C TYR A 532 23.31 15.88 7.83
N PHE A 533 24.06 15.17 7.00
CA PHE A 533 25.29 15.66 6.40
C PHE A 533 24.98 16.36 5.06
N ASN A 534 25.63 17.48 4.81
CA ASN A 534 25.45 18.33 3.65
C ASN A 534 26.67 19.26 3.47
N THR A 535 26.62 20.19 2.51
CA THR A 535 27.74 21.12 2.22
C THR A 535 28.13 22.05 3.37
N LEU A 536 27.29 22.21 4.40
CA LEU A 536 27.58 22.96 5.63
C LEU A 536 27.91 22.03 6.81
N ASN A 537 27.51 20.76 6.76
CA ASN A 537 27.78 19.75 7.78
C ASN A 537 28.46 18.52 7.14
N LEU A 538 29.80 18.54 7.07
CA LEU A 538 30.58 17.50 6.40
C LEU A 538 30.68 16.22 7.22
N VAL A 539 30.82 15.08 6.54
CA VAL A 539 30.96 13.75 7.16
C VAL A 539 32.21 13.68 8.04
N ASP A 540 32.01 13.39 9.34
CA ASP A 540 33.03 13.34 10.38
C ASP A 540 32.96 12.07 11.26
N ILE A 541 32.27 11.03 10.76
CA ILE A 541 32.02 9.74 11.44
C ILE A 541 32.71 8.53 10.77
N GLN A 542 33.61 8.75 9.81
CA GLN A 542 34.46 7.69 9.25
C GLN A 542 35.27 6.96 10.34
N TYR A 543 35.52 5.67 10.16
CA TYR A 543 36.25 4.81 11.11
C TYR A 543 35.71 4.86 12.55
N SER A 544 34.38 4.92 12.68
CA SER A 544 33.71 4.90 13.97
C SER A 544 32.46 4.04 13.97
N GLN A 545 32.00 3.69 15.17
CA GLN A 545 30.77 2.97 15.41
C GLN A 545 29.92 3.78 16.37
N ALA A 546 28.64 3.94 16.04
CA ALA A 546 27.61 4.36 16.99
C ALA A 546 26.89 3.12 17.54
N THR A 547 26.72 3.05 18.86
CA THR A 547 25.85 2.06 19.50
C THR A 547 24.66 2.78 20.12
N PHE A 548 23.46 2.29 19.83
CA PHE A 548 22.20 2.73 20.42
C PHE A 548 21.70 1.63 21.35
N LEU A 549 21.59 1.96 22.64
CA LEU A 549 21.18 1.04 23.71
C LEU A 549 19.72 1.39 24.09
N PRO A 550 18.79 0.42 24.09
CA PRO A 550 17.40 0.68 24.46
C PRO A 550 17.31 1.04 25.94
N VAL A 551 16.49 2.03 26.27
CA VAL A 551 16.28 2.53 27.64
C VAL A 551 14.80 2.83 27.88
N ASP A 552 14.37 2.70 29.14
CA ASP A 552 13.03 3.12 29.57
C ASP A 552 12.99 4.64 29.78
N ASP A 553 13.30 5.38 28.71
CA ASP A 553 13.32 6.84 28.65
C ASP A 553 12.53 7.34 27.41
N PRO A 554 11.96 8.56 27.47
CA PRO A 554 11.52 9.37 26.33
C PRO A 554 12.12 9.13 24.95
N ASN A 555 13.43 9.00 24.87
CA ASN A 555 14.16 8.91 23.63
C ASN A 555 14.19 7.47 23.07
N ARG A 556 13.73 6.48 23.86
CA ARG A 556 13.80 5.02 23.68
C ARG A 556 15.21 4.44 23.58
N TYR A 557 16.20 5.26 23.24
CA TYR A 557 17.61 4.90 23.17
C TYR A 557 18.46 5.91 23.95
N GLN A 558 19.61 5.43 24.42
CA GLN A 558 20.79 6.25 24.65
C GLN A 558 21.86 5.88 23.62
N ALA A 559 22.74 6.82 23.27
CA ALA A 559 23.70 6.63 22.18
C ALA A 559 25.13 6.96 22.61
N CYS A 560 26.07 6.13 22.15
CA CYS A 560 27.50 6.31 22.37
C CYS A 560 28.29 6.03 21.10
N LYS A 561 29.57 6.41 21.10
CA LYS A 561 30.50 6.20 20.00
C LYS A 561 31.73 5.40 20.44
N SER A 562 32.33 4.67 19.51
CA SER A 562 33.66 4.08 19.64
C SER A 562 34.44 4.24 18.32
N ALA A 563 35.76 4.14 18.37
CA ALA A 563 36.62 4.11 17.19
C ALA A 563 36.80 2.67 16.69
N VAL A 564 36.82 2.47 15.37
CA VAL A 564 36.99 1.13 14.76
C VAL A 564 38.09 1.12 13.70
N SER A 565 38.71 -0.05 13.50
CA SER A 565 39.68 -0.31 12.43
C SER A 565 39.17 -1.29 11.36
N GLY A 566 37.94 -1.78 11.49
CA GLY A 566 37.32 -2.78 10.61
C GLY A 566 35.85 -3.02 10.98
N LEU A 567 35.17 -3.89 10.22
CA LEU A 567 33.79 -4.29 10.51
C LEU A 567 33.74 -5.30 11.66
N PRO A 568 32.84 -5.15 12.65
CA PRO A 568 32.67 -6.10 13.76
C PRO A 568 32.37 -7.53 13.29
N VAL A 569 31.44 -7.67 12.35
CA VAL A 569 31.17 -8.94 11.66
C VAL A 569 31.82 -8.87 10.27
N PRO A 570 32.64 -9.86 9.86
CA PRO A 570 33.15 -9.92 8.49
C PRO A 570 32.02 -9.92 7.47
N ALA A 571 32.20 -9.27 6.31
CA ALA A 571 31.25 -9.31 5.21
C ALA A 571 31.04 -10.75 4.72
N SER A 572 29.95 -11.36 5.19
CA SER A 572 29.67 -12.79 5.13
C SER A 572 28.19 -13.05 5.37
N GLY A 573 27.74 -14.29 5.24
CA GLY A 573 26.33 -14.65 5.26
C GLY A 573 25.74 -14.74 3.85
N GLU A 574 24.45 -14.46 3.73
CA GLU A 574 23.73 -14.48 2.45
C GLU A 574 23.96 -13.18 1.69
N ALA A 575 24.18 -13.27 0.37
CA ALA A 575 24.31 -12.10 -0.50
C ALA A 575 22.92 -11.59 -0.88
N VAL A 576 22.67 -10.31 -0.63
CA VAL A 576 21.39 -9.65 -0.90
C VAL A 576 21.52 -8.91 -2.24
N PHE A 577 20.74 -9.32 -3.23
CA PHE A 577 20.70 -8.67 -4.53
C PHE A 577 19.69 -7.52 -4.48
N LEU A 578 20.20 -6.29 -4.55
CA LEU A 578 19.39 -5.07 -4.54
C LEU A 578 19.63 -4.29 -5.84
N GLU A 579 18.56 -4.02 -6.57
CA GLU A 579 18.55 -3.09 -7.70
C GLU A 579 18.67 -1.64 -7.22
N ASP A 580 18.84 -0.70 -8.15
CA ASP A 580 18.70 0.74 -7.88
C ASP A 580 17.30 0.99 -7.27
N ASP A 581 17.23 1.75 -6.17
CA ASP A 581 15.97 1.96 -5.42
C ASP A 581 15.22 0.71 -4.92
N GLY A 582 15.82 -0.49 -5.03
CA GLY A 582 15.22 -1.74 -4.56
C GLY A 582 15.32 -1.96 -3.04
N TYR A 583 14.50 -2.86 -2.52
CA TYR A 583 14.61 -3.38 -1.15
C TYR A 583 14.37 -4.90 -1.10
N GLN A 584 14.91 -5.56 -0.07
CA GLN A 584 14.68 -6.97 0.21
C GLN A 584 14.09 -7.14 1.61
N GLU A 585 12.96 -7.85 1.70
CA GLU A 585 12.38 -8.29 2.98
C GLU A 585 13.21 -9.41 3.61
N VAL A 586 13.45 -9.33 4.92
CA VAL A 586 14.14 -10.34 5.73
C VAL A 586 13.26 -10.68 6.95
N PRO A 587 12.67 -11.89 7.01
CA PRO A 587 11.90 -12.32 8.18
C PRO A 587 12.81 -12.70 9.35
N LEU A 588 12.37 -12.41 10.57
CA LEU A 588 12.96 -12.95 11.79
C LEU A 588 12.50 -14.41 12.03
N PRO A 589 13.21 -15.15 12.90
CA PRO A 589 12.81 -16.52 13.26
C PRO A 589 11.45 -16.54 13.96
N ALA A 590 10.65 -17.58 13.71
CA ALA A 590 9.34 -17.73 14.35
C ALA A 590 9.44 -17.69 15.89
N GLY A 591 8.66 -16.80 16.53
CA GLY A 591 8.71 -16.57 17.97
C GLY A 591 9.82 -15.61 18.43
N THR A 592 10.55 -14.97 17.51
CA THR A 592 11.51 -13.89 17.80
C THR A 592 10.99 -12.59 17.19
N THR A 593 11.03 -11.50 17.96
CA THR A 593 10.78 -10.13 17.48
C THR A 593 12.02 -9.27 17.70
N PHE A 594 12.10 -8.16 16.97
CA PHE A 594 13.05 -7.08 17.25
C PHE A 594 12.24 -5.87 17.74
N ASN A 595 12.49 -5.44 18.98
CA ASN A 595 11.82 -4.26 19.52
C ASN A 595 12.53 -2.99 19.03
N PHE A 596 11.79 -2.13 18.33
CA PHE A 596 12.30 -0.87 17.81
C PHE A 596 11.37 0.28 18.21
N TYR A 597 11.89 1.24 18.99
CA TYR A 597 11.12 2.37 19.56
C TYR A 597 9.92 1.96 20.45
N GLY A 598 9.88 0.71 20.94
CA GLY A 598 8.78 0.16 21.73
C GLY A 598 7.75 -0.65 20.92
N LEU A 599 7.97 -0.84 19.61
CA LEU A 599 7.16 -1.69 18.74
C LEU A 599 7.93 -2.96 18.38
N ASP A 600 7.27 -4.11 18.47
CA ASP A 600 7.85 -5.40 18.10
C ASP A 600 7.64 -5.70 16.62
N TYR A 601 8.73 -6.05 15.91
CA TYR A 601 8.72 -6.39 14.50
C TYR A 601 9.19 -7.83 14.26
N ASP A 602 8.49 -8.57 13.40
CA ASP A 602 8.80 -9.95 12.99
C ASP A 602 9.60 -10.02 11.66
N ARG A 603 9.88 -8.86 11.05
CA ARG A 603 10.60 -8.69 9.79
C ARG A 603 11.22 -7.30 9.68
N PHE A 604 12.22 -7.16 8.83
CA PHE A 604 12.80 -5.87 8.43
C PHE A 604 13.11 -5.88 6.94
N PHE A 605 13.28 -4.69 6.35
CA PHE A 605 13.55 -4.53 4.93
C PHE A 605 14.90 -3.84 4.74
N ILE A 606 15.80 -4.44 3.96
CA ILE A 606 17.10 -3.86 3.60
C ILE A 606 16.92 -3.04 2.31
N GLY A 607 17.08 -1.73 2.37
CA GLY A 607 17.01 -0.86 1.20
C GLY A 607 18.39 -0.67 0.53
N SER A 608 18.42 -0.65 -0.80
CA SER A 608 19.62 -0.38 -1.63
C SER A 608 20.35 0.89 -1.18
N ASN A 609 19.56 1.91 -0.87
CA ASN A 609 19.90 3.25 -0.44
C ASN A 609 20.44 3.36 1.01
N GLY A 610 21.01 2.29 1.57
CA GLY A 610 21.85 2.35 2.78
C GLY A 610 21.11 2.45 4.12
N TYR A 611 19.91 1.87 4.19
CA TYR A 611 19.09 1.83 5.40
C TYR A 611 18.36 0.50 5.58
N ILE A 612 17.82 0.31 6.79
CA ILE A 612 16.82 -0.71 7.10
C ILE A 612 15.51 0.00 7.49
N THR A 613 14.36 -0.50 7.03
CA THR A 613 13.02 -0.10 7.50
C THR A 613 12.27 -1.25 8.17
N PHE A 614 11.28 -0.91 8.99
CA PHE A 614 10.37 -1.87 9.61
C PHE A 614 8.91 -1.61 9.23
N GLY A 615 8.09 -2.65 9.24
CA GLY A 615 6.67 -2.61 8.82
C GLY A 615 6.47 -2.62 7.30
N THR A 616 7.20 -1.79 6.56
CA THR A 616 7.19 -1.77 5.08
C THR A 616 8.59 -1.55 4.50
N GLY A 617 8.82 -2.04 3.29
CA GLY A 617 9.95 -1.63 2.45
C GLY A 617 9.82 -0.17 1.98
N ASP A 618 10.92 0.37 1.48
CA ASP A 618 11.01 1.73 0.93
C ASP A 618 11.98 1.75 -0.25
N ALA A 619 11.66 2.59 -1.24
CA ALA A 619 12.44 2.83 -2.45
C ALA A 619 13.03 4.25 -2.51
N SER A 620 12.92 5.03 -1.43
CA SER A 620 13.38 6.41 -1.40
C SER A 620 14.91 6.53 -1.41
N TYR A 621 15.49 7.12 -2.46
CA TYR A 621 16.90 7.52 -2.56
C TYR A 621 17.23 8.87 -1.90
N GLN A 622 16.23 9.75 -1.76
CA GLN A 622 16.46 11.13 -1.37
C GLN A 622 16.88 11.25 0.10
N ALA A 623 18.16 11.54 0.33
CA ALA A 623 18.74 11.91 1.63
C ALA A 623 18.17 13.24 2.16
N LEU A 624 16.93 13.21 2.63
CA LEU A 624 16.18 14.32 3.20
C LEU A 624 15.59 13.91 4.56
N PRO A 625 15.70 14.76 5.61
CA PRO A 625 15.10 14.47 6.90
C PRO A 625 13.60 14.17 6.81
N SER A 626 12.91 14.78 5.84
CA SER A 626 11.51 14.45 5.58
C SER A 626 11.32 12.96 5.27
N GLN A 627 12.06 12.40 4.32
CA GLN A 627 11.93 10.99 3.94
C GLN A 627 12.43 10.03 5.03
N HIS A 628 13.53 10.37 5.70
CA HIS A 628 14.08 9.57 6.79
C HIS A 628 13.02 9.34 7.89
N PHE A 629 12.31 10.41 8.31
CA PHE A 629 11.33 10.35 9.39
C PHE A 629 9.94 9.81 9.01
N LEU A 630 9.63 9.55 7.72
CA LEU A 630 8.33 8.97 7.33
C LEU A 630 8.13 7.54 7.86
N LEU A 631 9.19 6.75 7.94
CA LEU A 631 9.12 5.30 8.25
C LEU A 631 10.00 4.94 9.46
N PRO A 632 9.65 3.88 10.22
CA PRO A 632 10.53 3.34 11.25
C PRO A 632 11.79 2.84 10.55
N ARG A 633 12.92 3.50 10.78
CA ARG A 633 14.11 3.39 9.91
C ARG A 633 15.41 3.49 10.70
N ILE A 634 16.38 2.66 10.33
CA ILE A 634 17.78 2.76 10.74
C ILE A 634 18.57 3.12 9.49
N SER A 635 18.94 4.39 9.36
CA SER A 635 19.80 4.86 8.27
C SER A 635 21.24 4.79 8.69
N ALA A 636 22.03 3.90 8.09
CA ALA A 636 23.47 3.96 8.23
C ALA A 636 24.04 5.07 7.35
N MET A 637 23.62 5.10 6.09
CA MET A 637 24.06 6.09 5.13
C MET A 637 22.96 6.26 4.08
N MET A 638 21.82 6.81 4.49
CA MET A 638 20.72 7.06 3.56
C MET A 638 21.18 8.06 2.49
N CYS A 639 21.29 7.55 1.27
CA CYS A 639 21.77 8.23 0.08
C CYS A 639 21.33 7.42 -1.14
N ASP A 640 21.40 8.03 -2.31
CA ASP A 640 21.18 7.42 -3.62
C ASP A 640 22.34 6.43 -3.90
N LEU A 641 22.18 5.16 -3.53
CA LEU A 641 23.21 4.11 -3.61
C LEU A 641 22.77 3.00 -4.56
N ASN A 642 23.70 2.52 -5.40
CA ASN A 642 23.42 1.48 -6.39
C ASN A 642 24.30 0.22 -6.16
N PRO A 643 23.82 -0.76 -5.36
CA PRO A 643 24.53 -2.03 -5.13
C PRO A 643 24.64 -2.90 -6.39
N SER A 644 23.65 -2.85 -7.28
CA SER A 644 23.61 -3.68 -8.50
C SER A 644 24.78 -3.42 -9.45
N LEU A 645 25.31 -2.20 -9.42
CA LEU A 645 26.41 -1.75 -10.26
C LEU A 645 27.79 -2.16 -9.74
N ARG A 646 28.04 -1.98 -8.43
CA ARG A 646 29.33 -2.30 -7.80
C ARG A 646 29.17 -2.47 -6.29
N GLY A 647 30.01 -3.33 -5.73
CA GLY A 647 30.01 -3.65 -4.32
C GLY A 647 29.20 -4.91 -4.06
N ALA A 648 28.78 -5.09 -2.81
CA ALA A 648 27.84 -6.14 -2.42
C ALA A 648 27.14 -5.76 -1.12
N VAL A 649 25.94 -6.30 -0.93
CA VAL A 649 25.23 -6.27 0.35
C VAL A 649 25.13 -7.70 0.88
N TYR A 650 25.42 -7.89 2.17
CA TYR A 650 25.34 -9.18 2.84
C TYR A 650 24.46 -9.10 4.08
N VAL A 651 23.77 -10.20 4.39
CA VAL A 651 23.08 -10.39 5.67
C VAL A 651 23.63 -11.64 6.37
N ALA A 652 24.31 -11.43 7.50
CA ALA A 652 24.74 -12.50 8.38
C ALA A 652 23.72 -12.66 9.51
N ARG A 653 23.26 -13.89 9.74
CA ARG A 653 22.46 -14.26 10.91
C ARG A 653 23.35 -14.95 11.94
N LEU A 654 23.43 -14.37 13.14
CA LEU A 654 24.11 -14.93 14.30
C LEU A 654 23.07 -15.46 15.31
N SER A 655 23.52 -15.97 16.45
CA SER A 655 22.64 -16.47 17.53
C SER A 655 21.89 -15.37 18.26
N ASP A 656 22.47 -14.17 18.31
CA ASP A 656 22.08 -13.02 19.11
C ASP A 656 21.62 -11.82 18.25
N ARG A 657 21.94 -11.81 16.95
CA ARG A 657 21.72 -10.66 16.07
C ARG A 657 21.71 -10.98 14.58
N TYR A 658 21.24 -10.01 13.79
CA TYR A 658 21.53 -9.90 12.36
C TYR A 658 22.59 -8.82 12.11
N ALA A 659 23.46 -9.02 11.13
CA ALA A 659 24.42 -8.02 10.67
C ALA A 659 24.28 -7.79 9.16
N VAL A 660 23.79 -6.62 8.77
CA VAL A 660 23.61 -6.19 7.38
C VAL A 660 24.82 -5.34 6.97
N THR A 661 25.50 -5.73 5.90
CA THR A 661 26.82 -5.19 5.55
C THR A 661 26.85 -4.71 4.11
N PHE A 662 27.13 -3.43 3.90
CA PHE A 662 27.35 -2.82 2.58
C PHE A 662 28.87 -2.71 2.38
N VAL A 663 29.39 -3.22 1.26
CA VAL A 663 30.82 -3.23 0.96
C VAL A 663 31.09 -2.61 -0.41
N GLY A 664 31.81 -1.48 -0.43
CA GLY A 664 32.25 -0.82 -1.67
C GLY A 664 31.12 -0.30 -2.56
N VAL A 665 29.94 -0.01 -2.00
CA VAL A 665 28.74 0.38 -2.75
C VAL A 665 28.84 1.85 -3.18
N PRO A 666 28.67 2.20 -4.47
CA PRO A 666 28.78 3.57 -4.96
C PRO A 666 27.51 4.37 -4.71
N VAL A 667 27.67 5.70 -4.58
CA VAL A 667 26.56 6.64 -4.78
C VAL A 667 26.26 6.76 -6.26
N TYR A 668 24.99 6.69 -6.62
CA TYR A 668 24.51 7.04 -7.94
C TYR A 668 24.57 8.55 -8.14
N ASP A 669 25.33 9.00 -9.13
CA ASP A 669 25.53 10.43 -9.44
C ASP A 669 25.06 10.82 -10.85
N GLY A 670 24.48 9.86 -11.59
CA GLY A 670 24.04 10.02 -12.97
C GLY A 670 25.16 10.29 -14.00
N THR A 671 26.44 10.31 -13.59
CA THR A 671 27.56 10.59 -14.51
C THR A 671 28.04 9.35 -15.24
N GLY A 672 27.76 8.15 -14.72
CA GLY A 672 28.30 6.88 -15.20
C GLY A 672 29.79 6.68 -14.88
N LEU A 673 30.44 7.68 -14.28
CA LEU A 673 31.83 7.66 -13.87
C LEU A 673 31.85 7.40 -12.36
N TYR A 674 31.96 6.13 -11.97
CA TYR A 674 31.99 5.72 -10.57
C TYR A 674 33.44 5.53 -10.12
N PRO A 675 34.16 6.60 -9.71
CA PRO A 675 35.55 6.47 -9.31
C PRO A 675 35.67 5.61 -8.04
N PRO A 676 36.85 5.06 -7.72
CA PRO A 676 37.06 4.27 -6.50
C PRO A 676 36.66 5.03 -5.22
N GLU A 677 36.96 6.33 -5.15
CA GLU A 677 36.58 7.24 -4.06
C GLU A 677 35.06 7.49 -3.92
N ASN A 678 34.25 7.04 -4.88
CA ASN A 678 32.80 6.94 -4.77
C ASN A 678 32.42 5.47 -4.45
N SER A 679 32.86 4.96 -3.29
CA SER A 679 32.53 3.62 -2.79
C SER A 679 32.40 3.66 -1.27
N HIS A 680 31.40 2.98 -0.72
CA HIS A 680 31.00 3.13 0.67
C HIS A 680 30.94 1.77 1.38
N THR A 681 31.53 1.70 2.58
CA THR A 681 31.57 0.47 3.38
C THR A 681 31.10 0.74 4.81
N PHE A 682 30.00 0.11 5.20
CA PHE A 682 29.36 0.25 6.51
C PHE A 682 28.54 -1.00 6.88
N GLN A 683 28.18 -1.13 8.16
CA GLN A 683 27.44 -2.27 8.69
C GLN A 683 26.41 -1.81 9.73
N ILE A 684 25.24 -2.44 9.71
CA ILE A 684 24.17 -2.30 10.71
C ILE A 684 24.04 -3.65 11.43
N GLU A 685 24.18 -3.68 12.75
CA GLU A 685 23.90 -4.85 13.59
C GLU A 685 22.60 -4.64 14.38
N LEU A 686 21.69 -5.60 14.33
CA LEU A 686 20.39 -5.62 15.01
C LEU A 686 20.38 -6.77 16.01
N PHE A 687 20.64 -6.49 17.29
CA PHE A 687 20.64 -7.47 18.37
C PHE A 687 19.20 -7.74 18.83
N PHE A 688 18.86 -8.99 19.17
CA PHE A 688 17.49 -9.34 19.57
C PHE A 688 17.02 -8.66 20.88
N SER A 689 17.93 -8.07 21.67
CA SER A 689 17.58 -7.19 22.81
C SER A 689 17.17 -5.77 22.41
N GLY A 690 17.16 -5.43 21.12
CA GLY A 690 16.91 -4.06 20.64
C GLY A 690 18.15 -3.16 20.59
N ILE A 691 19.34 -3.64 20.98
CA ILE A 691 20.60 -2.91 20.74
C ILE A 691 20.83 -2.79 19.23
N ILE A 692 21.17 -1.59 18.77
CA ILE A 692 21.54 -1.31 17.38
C ILE A 692 22.98 -0.83 17.34
N ARG A 693 23.77 -1.35 16.41
CA ARG A 693 25.07 -0.76 16.05
C ARG A 693 25.09 -0.34 14.61
N VAL A 694 25.72 0.80 14.37
CA VAL A 694 26.05 1.23 13.01
C VAL A 694 27.54 1.53 12.97
N THR A 695 28.26 0.85 12.10
CA THR A 695 29.71 0.99 11.93
C THR A 695 30.03 1.54 10.55
N TRP A 696 30.83 2.60 10.49
CA TRP A 696 31.30 3.22 9.25
C TRP A 696 32.81 3.09 9.11
N LEU A 697 33.27 2.68 7.93
CA LEU A 697 34.69 2.70 7.57
C LEU A 697 34.92 3.83 6.56
N GLU A 698 34.88 3.50 5.28
CA GLU A 698 35.03 4.42 4.17
C GLU A 698 33.65 4.94 3.76
N ILE A 699 33.36 6.22 4.06
CA ILE A 699 32.17 6.92 3.55
C ILE A 699 32.50 8.35 3.12
N ALA A 700 32.15 8.76 1.90
CA ALA A 700 32.64 10.02 1.31
C ALA A 700 31.58 10.91 0.65
N ALA A 701 30.33 10.46 0.54
CA ALA A 701 29.26 11.22 -0.10
C ALA A 701 28.93 12.54 0.63
N THR A 702 28.54 13.55 -0.16
CA THR A 702 28.35 14.93 0.33
C THR A 702 26.97 15.20 0.94
N ARG A 703 25.99 14.30 0.76
CA ARG A 703 24.63 14.41 1.29
C ARG A 703 24.15 13.04 1.75
N ILE A 704 24.20 12.78 3.05
CA ILE A 704 23.77 11.53 3.65
C ILE A 704 22.97 11.78 4.92
N ILE A 705 22.13 10.84 5.31
CA ILE A 705 21.54 10.79 6.66
C ILE A 705 22.02 9.54 7.37
N ALA A 706 22.50 9.72 8.60
CA ALA A 706 22.84 8.65 9.52
C ALA A 706 22.02 8.83 10.81
N GLY A 707 21.38 7.76 11.29
CA GLY A 707 20.57 7.82 12.52
C GLY A 707 19.34 6.93 12.53
N LEU A 708 18.50 7.18 13.54
CA LEU A 708 17.28 6.43 13.83
C LEU A 708 16.02 7.28 13.60
N SER A 709 14.96 6.64 13.11
CA SER A 709 13.62 7.22 12.98
C SER A 709 12.58 6.26 13.55
N ALA A 710 11.62 6.80 14.29
CA ALA A 710 10.44 6.07 14.77
C ALA A 710 9.29 5.98 13.75
N GLY A 711 9.39 6.63 12.58
CA GLY A 711 8.36 6.55 11.52
C GLY A 711 7.10 7.36 11.75
N ILE A 712 7.27 8.59 12.22
CA ILE A 712 6.21 9.44 12.78
C ILE A 712 6.13 10.81 12.10
N GLY A 713 6.80 10.96 10.95
CA GLY A 713 6.91 12.21 10.19
C GLY A 713 7.99 13.16 10.71
N THR A 714 8.36 14.12 9.86
CA THR A 714 9.40 15.11 10.14
C THR A 714 9.08 15.96 11.37
N PRO A 715 10.03 16.16 12.31
CA PRO A 715 9.90 17.18 13.35
C PRO A 715 9.66 18.57 12.74
N THR A 716 8.74 19.34 13.33
CA THR A 716 8.40 20.71 12.86
C THR A 716 9.61 21.65 12.86
N VAL A 717 10.58 21.40 13.75
CA VAL A 717 11.92 21.98 13.71
C VAL A 717 12.94 20.85 13.91
N PHE A 718 13.49 20.32 12.82
CA PHE A 718 14.59 19.35 12.89
C PHE A 718 15.94 20.07 13.08
N THR A 719 16.63 19.75 14.17
CA THR A 719 18.04 20.11 14.38
C THR A 719 18.87 18.83 14.32
N SER A 720 19.84 18.80 13.41
CA SER A 720 20.78 17.68 13.28
C SER A 720 21.58 17.50 14.56
N VAL A 721 21.68 16.25 15.05
CA VAL A 721 22.63 15.93 16.12
C VAL A 721 24.05 15.87 15.56
N LYS A 722 25.03 15.75 16.46
CA LYS A 722 26.41 15.37 16.11
C LYS A 722 26.73 13.98 16.65
N ILE A 723 26.65 12.96 15.79
CA ILE A 723 27.06 11.59 16.11
C ILE A 723 28.56 11.58 16.45
N SER A 724 29.35 12.43 15.78
CA SER A 724 30.77 12.63 16.09
C SER A 724 31.05 13.15 17.51
N HIS A 725 30.04 13.69 18.21
CA HIS A 725 30.12 14.21 19.58
C HIS A 725 29.39 13.33 20.62
N PHE A 726 28.90 12.13 20.25
CA PHE A 726 28.41 11.18 21.25
C PHE A 726 29.56 10.78 22.20
N SER A 727 29.26 10.56 23.48
CA SER A 727 30.23 10.10 24.48
C SER A 727 30.87 8.78 24.07
N ASP A 728 32.10 8.53 24.53
CA ASP A 728 32.73 7.22 24.39
C ASP A 728 31.86 6.15 25.08
N CYS A 729 31.75 4.96 24.47
CA CYS A 729 30.89 3.88 24.99
C CYS A 729 31.30 3.31 26.37
N GLY A 730 32.44 3.73 26.94
CA GLY A 730 32.81 3.44 28.33
C GLY A 730 32.32 4.47 29.35
N ASP A 731 31.81 5.63 28.90
CA ASP A 731 31.32 6.74 29.74
C ASP A 731 29.78 6.86 29.72
N VAL A 732 29.08 5.83 29.21
CA VAL A 732 27.61 5.84 29.12
C VAL A 732 27.02 5.72 30.52
N PRO A 733 26.01 6.52 30.90
CA PRO A 733 25.29 6.30 32.15
C PRO A 733 24.65 4.90 32.16
N HIS A 734 25.09 4.09 33.12
CA HIS A 734 24.48 2.79 33.38
C HIS A 734 23.27 2.93 34.31
N ASP A 735 22.25 2.13 34.06
CA ASP A 735 21.02 2.03 34.83
C ASP A 735 20.93 0.69 35.59
N GLY A 736 20.32 0.72 36.77
CA GLY A 736 20.21 -0.42 37.69
C GLY A 736 21.38 -0.56 38.67
N ASP A 737 21.40 -1.69 39.38
CA ASP A 737 22.52 -2.10 40.24
C ASP A 737 23.56 -2.88 39.41
N CYS A 738 24.82 -2.86 39.83
CA CYS A 738 25.87 -3.71 39.25
C CYS A 738 25.64 -5.19 39.59
N HIS A 739 26.11 -6.10 38.75
CA HIS A 739 26.10 -7.54 39.03
C HIS A 739 27.07 -7.82 40.19
N SER A 740 26.67 -8.55 41.23
CA SER A 740 27.44 -8.71 42.49
C SER A 740 28.86 -9.30 42.39
N ALA A 741 29.23 -9.90 41.24
CA ALA A 741 30.63 -10.26 40.96
C ALA A 741 31.52 -9.07 40.56
N ASP A 742 30.95 -7.95 40.12
CA ASP A 742 31.64 -6.67 39.86
C ASP A 742 31.80 -5.94 41.20
N ILE A 743 32.99 -6.08 41.78
CA ILE A 743 33.31 -5.58 43.12
C ILE A 743 33.72 -4.11 43.05
N ASN A 744 34.28 -3.70 41.91
CA ASN A 744 34.83 -2.37 41.72
C ASN A 744 33.79 -1.35 41.17
N LEU A 745 32.66 -1.85 40.66
CA LEU A 745 31.52 -1.11 40.10
C LEU A 745 31.85 -0.34 38.81
N ASP A 746 32.73 -0.87 37.96
CA ASP A 746 33.08 -0.31 36.64
C ASP A 746 32.27 -0.89 35.47
N TRP A 747 31.25 -1.70 35.76
CA TRP A 747 30.36 -2.35 34.79
C TRP A 747 31.09 -3.31 33.83
N ARG A 748 32.20 -3.87 34.31
CA ARG A 748 32.94 -4.95 33.67
C ARG A 748 33.21 -6.06 34.68
N ILE A 749 33.43 -7.26 34.17
CA ILE A 749 33.95 -8.35 34.99
C ILE A 749 35.43 -8.48 34.65
N SER A 750 36.29 -8.14 35.61
CA SER A 750 37.74 -8.33 35.48
C SER A 750 38.13 -9.80 35.67
N LEU A 751 39.40 -10.11 35.43
CA LEU A 751 39.91 -11.48 35.64
C LEU A 751 39.88 -11.88 37.11
N ASP A 752 40.15 -10.94 38.03
CA ASP A 752 40.18 -11.22 39.46
C ASP A 752 38.75 -11.49 39.99
N GLU A 753 37.76 -10.76 39.49
CA GLU A 753 36.32 -10.95 39.77
C GLU A 753 35.78 -12.25 39.18
N LEU A 754 36.14 -12.60 37.94
CA LEU A 754 35.81 -13.92 37.38
C LEU A 754 36.46 -15.06 38.18
N LEU A 755 37.74 -14.93 38.53
CA LEU A 755 38.45 -15.93 39.35
C LEU A 755 37.82 -16.07 40.74
N ARG A 756 37.20 -15.03 41.27
CA ARG A 756 36.49 -15.06 42.54
C ARG A 756 35.26 -15.97 42.47
N VAL A 757 34.41 -15.83 41.45
CA VAL A 757 33.24 -16.70 41.27
C VAL A 757 33.63 -18.12 40.85
N ILE A 758 34.76 -18.31 40.15
CA ILE A 758 35.34 -19.64 39.91
C ILE A 758 35.74 -20.36 41.22
N GLN A 759 36.09 -19.63 42.30
CA GLN A 759 36.32 -20.25 43.62
C GLN A 759 35.02 -20.74 44.25
N ILE A 760 33.91 -20.02 44.06
CA ILE A 760 32.57 -20.42 44.51
C ILE A 760 32.11 -21.67 43.74
N PHE A 761 32.18 -21.65 42.41
CA PHE A 761 31.83 -22.78 41.54
C PHE A 761 32.62 -24.08 41.86
N HIS A 762 33.85 -23.97 42.38
CA HIS A 762 34.66 -25.12 42.78
C HIS A 762 34.46 -25.59 44.23
N SER A 763 33.43 -25.08 44.93
CA SER A 763 33.05 -25.52 46.28
C SER A 763 31.66 -26.15 46.31
N ASP A 764 31.36 -26.89 47.38
CA ASP A 764 30.03 -27.48 47.59
C ASP A 764 29.03 -26.37 48.03
N GLY A 765 28.64 -25.50 47.10
CA GLY A 765 27.80 -24.31 47.35
C GLY A 765 28.52 -23.13 48.02
N TYR A 766 27.79 -22.06 48.35
CA TYR A 766 28.33 -20.86 49.00
C TYR A 766 27.44 -20.33 50.15
N SER A 767 27.97 -19.33 50.87
CA SER A 767 27.29 -18.66 51.99
C SER A 767 27.71 -17.19 52.14
N CYS A 768 26.97 -16.44 52.96
CA CYS A 768 27.22 -15.03 53.25
C CYS A 768 28.43 -14.85 54.18
N ASN A 769 29.31 -13.91 53.84
CA ASN A 769 30.37 -13.43 54.72
C ASN A 769 30.73 -11.98 54.41
N ALA A 770 30.11 -11.03 55.14
CA ALA A 770 30.37 -9.59 55.01
C ALA A 770 31.81 -9.13 55.38
N SER A 771 32.75 -10.06 55.62
CA SER A 771 34.18 -9.77 55.81
C SER A 771 35.03 -10.01 54.55
N THR A 772 34.44 -10.56 53.47
CA THR A 772 35.09 -10.69 52.17
C THR A 772 34.80 -9.47 51.29
N GLU A 773 35.58 -9.34 50.22
CA GLU A 773 35.48 -8.29 49.20
C GLU A 773 34.14 -8.27 48.43
N ASP A 774 33.52 -9.43 48.25
CA ASP A 774 32.25 -9.65 47.55
C ASP A 774 31.05 -9.86 48.50
N GLY A 775 31.29 -10.05 49.80
CA GLY A 775 30.26 -10.41 50.78
C GLY A 775 29.89 -11.90 50.83
N TYR A 776 30.56 -12.77 50.06
CA TYR A 776 30.29 -14.21 49.98
C TYR A 776 31.51 -15.07 50.38
N GLN A 777 31.30 -16.35 50.68
CA GLN A 777 32.37 -17.31 50.91
C GLN A 777 32.05 -18.69 50.29
N PRO A 778 33.05 -19.41 49.77
CA PRO A 778 32.92 -20.81 49.37
C PRO A 778 32.48 -21.72 50.53
N GLY A 779 31.54 -22.62 50.27
CA GLY A 779 31.01 -23.62 51.21
C GLY A 779 29.93 -23.14 52.19
N ASP A 780 29.46 -24.08 53.02
CA ASP A 780 28.37 -23.91 53.99
C ASP A 780 28.59 -22.80 55.04
N GLY A 781 27.52 -22.07 55.35
CA GLY A 781 27.52 -20.97 56.33
C GLY A 781 26.17 -20.25 56.41
N PRO A 782 26.13 -19.02 56.97
CA PRO A 782 24.92 -18.19 57.02
C PRO A 782 24.38 -17.86 55.61
N ARG A 783 23.06 -17.77 55.48
CA ARG A 783 22.36 -17.46 54.21
C ARG A 783 21.35 -16.32 54.43
N ASP A 784 21.85 -15.24 55.02
CA ASP A 784 21.09 -14.07 55.52
C ASP A 784 21.33 -12.77 54.72
N CYS A 785 22.04 -12.88 53.59
CA CYS A 785 22.22 -11.88 52.54
C CYS A 785 21.36 -12.21 51.31
N THR A 786 21.36 -11.33 50.30
CA THR A 786 20.85 -11.68 48.95
C THR A 786 21.73 -12.82 48.37
N PRO A 787 21.17 -13.80 47.64
CA PRO A 787 21.96 -14.70 46.81
C PRO A 787 22.83 -13.93 45.80
N HIS A 788 23.97 -14.48 45.42
CA HIS A 788 24.87 -13.91 44.42
C HIS A 788 24.20 -13.94 43.04
N ASP A 789 24.35 -12.90 42.20
CA ASP A 789 23.56 -12.77 40.96
C ASP A 789 23.87 -13.84 39.92
N SER A 790 25.06 -14.44 39.96
CA SER A 790 25.35 -15.62 39.14
C SER A 790 24.56 -16.86 39.55
N ASP A 791 24.05 -16.97 40.78
CA ASP A 791 23.09 -18.00 41.20
C ASP A 791 21.67 -17.49 40.90
N TYR A 792 21.33 -17.43 39.61
CA TYR A 792 20.05 -16.92 39.10
C TYR A 792 19.04 -18.03 38.84
N ASN A 793 19.51 -19.24 38.55
CA ASN A 793 18.71 -20.40 38.19
C ASN A 793 18.46 -21.27 39.41
N ALA A 794 17.20 -21.36 39.84
CA ALA A 794 16.75 -21.97 41.10
C ALA A 794 17.17 -21.25 42.40
N ARG A 795 18.22 -20.41 42.43
CA ARG A 795 18.65 -19.62 43.61
C ARG A 795 18.94 -20.49 44.83
N ASP A 796 19.67 -21.59 44.64
CA ASP A 796 19.82 -22.67 45.62
C ASP A 796 21.09 -22.59 46.49
N TRP A 797 21.87 -21.52 46.28
CA TRP A 797 23.18 -21.23 46.87
C TRP A 797 24.29 -22.18 46.40
N ASP A 798 24.17 -22.70 45.19
CA ASP A 798 25.27 -23.25 44.40
C ASP A 798 25.42 -22.42 43.12
N VAL A 799 26.59 -22.46 42.48
CA VAL A 799 26.77 -21.84 41.15
C VAL A 799 26.98 -22.97 40.17
N SER A 800 26.03 -23.19 39.27
CA SER A 800 26.12 -24.24 38.25
C SER A 800 27.12 -23.88 37.14
N LEU A 801 27.46 -24.87 36.31
CA LEU A 801 28.33 -24.63 35.15
C LEU A 801 27.67 -23.68 34.13
N SER A 802 26.36 -23.74 33.96
CA SER A 802 25.59 -22.81 33.11
C SER A 802 25.75 -21.37 33.58
N GLU A 803 25.66 -21.16 34.88
CA GLU A 803 25.73 -19.86 35.54
C GLU A 803 27.14 -19.27 35.52
N LEU A 804 28.17 -20.10 35.77
CA LEU A 804 29.55 -19.68 35.58
C LEU A 804 29.82 -19.32 34.10
N LEU A 805 29.29 -20.09 33.14
CA LEU A 805 29.43 -19.77 31.72
C LEU A 805 28.73 -18.46 31.34
N ARG A 806 27.66 -18.07 32.03
CA ARG A 806 27.00 -16.76 31.88
C ARG A 806 27.92 -15.62 32.35
N LEU A 807 28.51 -15.72 33.55
CA LEU A 807 29.49 -14.73 34.02
C LEU A 807 30.73 -14.62 33.10
N ILE A 808 31.18 -15.75 32.54
CA ILE A 808 32.26 -15.77 31.54
C ILE A 808 31.88 -14.99 30.27
N GLN A 809 30.60 -14.86 29.91
CA GLN A 809 30.18 -13.98 28.81
C GLN A 809 30.43 -12.51 29.15
N PHE A 810 30.08 -12.06 30.37
CA PHE A 810 30.36 -10.69 30.82
C PHE A 810 31.87 -10.39 30.88
N TYR A 811 32.70 -11.35 31.30
CA TYR A 811 34.17 -11.21 31.28
C TYR A 811 34.75 -11.06 29.86
N ASN A 812 34.17 -11.74 28.88
CA ASN A 812 34.63 -11.66 27.48
C ASN A 812 34.03 -10.47 26.71
N ALA A 813 33.05 -9.76 27.29
CA ALA A 813 32.38 -8.61 26.71
C ALA A 813 33.13 -7.30 26.99
N ALA A 814 32.75 -6.20 26.33
CA ALA A 814 33.32 -4.88 26.59
C ALA A 814 32.78 -4.22 27.89
N GLY A 815 31.80 -4.87 28.51
CA GLY A 815 31.13 -4.52 29.76
C GLY A 815 29.79 -5.23 29.84
N TYR A 816 28.95 -4.84 30.80
CA TYR A 816 27.56 -5.30 30.92
C TYR A 816 26.66 -4.15 31.42
N ARG A 817 25.35 -4.36 31.45
CA ARG A 817 24.36 -3.47 32.06
C ARG A 817 23.22 -4.27 32.68
N SER A 818 22.37 -3.62 33.48
CA SER A 818 21.10 -4.23 33.90
C SER A 818 20.14 -4.33 32.71
N GLU A 819 19.41 -5.45 32.61
CA GLU A 819 18.33 -5.69 31.66
C GLU A 819 17.17 -6.40 32.39
N PRO A 820 16.25 -5.66 33.02
CA PRO A 820 15.11 -6.23 33.72
C PRO A 820 14.18 -7.03 32.78
N GLY A 821 14.36 -8.35 32.75
CA GLY A 821 13.63 -9.27 31.86
C GLY A 821 14.53 -10.29 31.16
N SER A 822 15.86 -10.12 31.19
CA SER A 822 16.81 -11.17 30.79
C SER A 822 16.87 -12.32 31.81
N GLU A 823 17.57 -13.41 31.47
CA GLU A 823 17.61 -14.64 32.29
C GLU A 823 18.16 -14.41 33.71
N ASP A 824 19.12 -13.49 33.86
CA ASP A 824 19.83 -13.16 35.09
C ASP A 824 19.62 -11.70 35.54
N GLY A 825 18.87 -10.90 34.76
CA GLY A 825 18.66 -9.47 35.02
C GLY A 825 19.76 -8.55 34.46
N PHE A 826 20.70 -9.11 33.70
CA PHE A 826 21.83 -8.40 33.09
C PHE A 826 21.97 -8.69 31.59
N GLN A 827 22.69 -7.83 30.86
CA GLN A 827 23.07 -8.06 29.47
C GLN A 827 24.52 -7.65 29.21
N THR A 828 25.24 -8.46 28.43
CA THR A 828 26.56 -8.10 27.87
C THR A 828 26.44 -6.85 26.99
N LEU A 829 27.31 -5.86 27.21
CA LEU A 829 27.58 -4.82 26.22
C LEU A 829 28.51 -5.43 25.15
N PRO A 830 28.07 -5.54 23.88
CA PRO A 830 28.76 -6.40 22.91
C PRO A 830 30.06 -5.82 22.32
#